data_AF-A0A381NMI0-F1
#
_entry.id   AF-A0A381NMI0-F1
#
_cell.length_a   1.000
_cell.length_b   1.000
_cell.length_c   1.000
_cell.angle_alpha   90.00
_cell.angle_beta   90.00
_cell.angle_gamma   90.00
#
_symmetry.space_group_name_H-M   'P 1'
#
loop_
_entity.id
_entity.type
_entity.pdbx_description
1 polymer ?
#
loop_
_entity_poly.entity_id
_entity_poly.type
_entity_poly.pdbx_seq_one_letter_code
_entity_poly.pdbx_strand_id
1 'polypeptide(L)'
;MTHVQFNNLARLADNDDNVAIATQRIELDTSVNGPNGQFRIPHTILEGHRFVIKPINAGDSLFSWALPFGTAIRDLSPGEYVCNEKILTALAQRNIDFDLPRQANFLDVMLEHQIDTTNFSPGRQVPRNSETETFLGYRRPGRRGVGTRNFIVVLAVTVKSAAFARQIESKYASRNLGKNIDGVIAVTHTEGDGTLSPNNYSLVMRTLAGFMVHPNVGAVQVVDYGDGTFTADHLRQFALDNNYPLDQTLHEFQTIESSNDRALLEASKTIDQWIPIIDKQVRSEEPVENISLALQCGGSDAFSGISGNPLAGSVAKEVIRRGGRANLAETDELIGAESYVLSNVKDLSTAELFLEKIRNFKQYAANHGASAEGNPSGGNNFRGLYNIALKSIGAARKKDPEVRLDAVIDYGAPMTDSGYYFMDSPGNDLESIAGQVASGCNMILFITGNGSITNFPFVPTLKFVTTTGRFEMLSNEMDVNAGRYNDGESMENLSQETFELTTRIASGEKSKGELAGHSQVQLWRNWQQSSPLDPRDVNPIPTDGRPIDVGAGKKRHMSFYGYQSRDGITSDNVGLIMPTSLCSGQVAQLIANQLNVSRKDEPKLARINRYIALVHTEGCGSANSEDLFLNIVSGHLQHQFITHAVLLEHGCERTHNDAIRHDLLSKGVDPTRFDWASVQLDGGLDRVAKKVGEQFRLALDFPIQRATGSIKDLKIGLLTQGSISEIAARALADLIKDLVESGSTIVLPDNASVINSATFMERLFEGKQSWAVNLGYGAHLSSNGCFVMSTPTTSTTEIMTGLGATGVEIILMYTNGIPVASHPLVPVLQFGAEGEHDEKFMDDLDFVLPQLMDNSSEFLIKHIESTIKQQHVPKLHHRGYSNFQVTRGAVGVSL
;
A
#
# COMPACT_ATOMS: atom_id res chain seq x y z
N MET A 1 -14.47 -8.94 49.03
CA MET A 1 -13.94 -8.75 47.66
C MET A 1 -14.57 -9.83 46.80
N THR A 2 -15.29 -9.43 45.76
CA THR A 2 -15.87 -10.37 44.79
C THR A 2 -14.73 -11.03 44.01
N HIS A 3 -14.57 -12.34 44.17
CA HIS A 3 -13.61 -13.10 43.37
C HIS A 3 -14.16 -13.26 41.95
N VAL A 4 -13.33 -12.95 40.95
CA VAL A 4 -13.70 -13.13 39.55
C VAL A 4 -13.15 -14.45 39.04
N GLN A 5 -13.95 -15.17 38.25
CA GLN A 5 -13.52 -16.43 37.62
C GLN A 5 -12.54 -16.14 36.49
N PHE A 6 -11.46 -16.91 36.38
CA PHE A 6 -10.41 -16.73 35.36
C PHE A 6 -10.97 -16.65 33.93
N ASN A 7 -11.88 -17.55 33.57
CA ASN A 7 -12.50 -17.61 32.24
C ASN A 7 -13.37 -16.39 31.90
N ASN A 8 -13.64 -15.48 32.84
CA ASN A 8 -14.34 -14.23 32.55
C ASN A 8 -13.37 -13.09 32.17
N LEU A 9 -12.07 -13.24 32.49
CA LEU A 9 -11.07 -12.17 32.36
C LEU A 9 -9.94 -12.52 31.40
N ALA A 10 -9.68 -13.80 31.13
CA ALA A 10 -8.51 -14.24 30.40
C ALA A 10 -8.71 -15.55 29.64
N ARG A 11 -7.83 -15.81 28.67
CA ARG A 11 -7.74 -17.06 27.89
C ARG A 11 -6.32 -17.62 27.96
N LEU A 12 -6.22 -18.95 27.98
CA LEU A 12 -4.98 -19.66 27.69
C LEU A 12 -5.02 -20.12 26.24
N ALA A 13 -3.89 -20.04 25.55
CA ALA A 13 -3.80 -20.47 24.17
C ALA A 13 -3.63 -21.99 24.08
N ASP A 14 -2.87 -22.55 25.03
CA ASP A 14 -2.73 -23.98 25.29
C ASP A 14 -2.76 -24.26 26.80
N ASN A 15 -3.07 -25.50 27.19
CA ASN A 15 -3.09 -25.90 28.60
C ASN A 15 -1.70 -25.93 29.24
N ASP A 16 -0.65 -26.09 28.44
CA ASP A 16 0.73 -26.10 28.95
C ASP A 16 1.31 -24.70 29.20
N ASP A 17 0.59 -23.65 28.77
CA ASP A 17 1.00 -22.26 28.96
C ASP A 17 1.15 -21.87 30.43
N ASN A 18 2.05 -20.93 30.71
CA ASN A 18 2.28 -20.39 32.05
C ASN A 18 1.92 -18.91 32.20
N VAL A 19 1.46 -18.29 31.10
CA VAL A 19 0.92 -16.94 31.06
C VAL A 19 -0.42 -16.96 30.33
N ALA A 20 -1.33 -16.07 30.71
CA ALA A 20 -2.65 -15.93 30.10
C ALA A 20 -2.81 -14.58 29.43
N ILE A 21 -3.65 -14.52 28.39
CA ILE A 21 -4.00 -13.30 27.66
C ILE A 21 -5.27 -12.72 28.28
N ALA A 22 -5.24 -11.46 28.73
CA ALA A 22 -6.40 -10.77 29.25
C ALA A 22 -7.40 -10.47 28.12
N THR A 23 -8.68 -10.82 28.29
CA THR A 23 -9.76 -10.55 27.31
C THR A 23 -10.42 -9.19 27.51
N GLN A 24 -10.03 -8.46 28.55
CA GLN A 24 -10.48 -7.12 28.88
C GLN A 24 -9.45 -6.46 29.79
N ARG A 25 -9.58 -5.15 30.04
CA ARG A 25 -8.77 -4.47 31.06
C ARG A 25 -9.06 -5.09 32.44
N ILE A 26 -8.01 -5.46 33.16
CA ILE A 26 -8.11 -6.03 34.52
C ILE A 26 -7.49 -5.03 35.48
N GLU A 27 -8.28 -4.49 36.40
CA GLU A 27 -7.81 -3.46 37.33
C GLU A 27 -6.89 -4.05 38.41
N LEU A 28 -5.99 -3.18 38.91
CA LEU A 28 -5.22 -3.39 40.13
C LEU A 28 -6.09 -3.96 41.27
N ASP A 29 -5.51 -4.86 42.06
CA ASP A 29 -6.13 -5.53 43.21
C ASP A 29 -7.31 -6.47 42.90
N THR A 30 -7.62 -6.70 41.61
CA THR A 30 -8.59 -7.72 41.20
C THR A 30 -8.17 -9.09 41.75
N SER A 31 -9.06 -9.75 42.48
CA SER A 31 -8.85 -11.10 43.03
C SER A 31 -9.39 -12.15 42.06
N VAL A 32 -8.50 -12.99 41.52
CA VAL A 32 -8.82 -13.96 40.47
C VAL A 32 -8.80 -15.39 41.05
N ASN A 33 -9.84 -16.16 40.78
CA ASN A 33 -9.85 -17.61 40.97
C ASN A 33 -9.22 -18.26 39.74
N GLY A 34 -7.91 -18.51 39.81
CA GLY A 34 -7.12 -19.08 38.72
C GLY A 34 -7.09 -20.61 38.69
N PRO A 35 -6.51 -21.19 37.62
CA PRO A 35 -6.40 -22.65 37.47
C PRO A 35 -5.54 -23.32 38.56
N ASN A 36 -4.57 -22.60 39.13
CA ASN A 36 -3.64 -23.10 40.15
C ASN A 36 -3.86 -22.48 41.54
N GLY A 37 -5.03 -21.89 41.78
CA GLY A 37 -5.37 -21.24 43.04
C GLY A 37 -5.72 -19.75 42.89
N GLN A 38 -5.90 -19.09 44.03
CA GLN A 38 -6.26 -17.68 44.08
C GLN A 38 -5.03 -16.78 44.06
N PHE A 39 -5.08 -15.71 43.26
CA PHE A 39 -4.05 -14.67 43.24
C PHE A 39 -4.68 -13.29 43.04
N ARG A 40 -3.87 -12.24 43.21
CA ARG A 40 -4.26 -10.84 42.99
C ARG A 40 -3.46 -10.23 41.85
N ILE A 41 -4.07 -9.30 41.15
CA ILE A 41 -3.44 -8.51 40.09
C ILE A 41 -2.67 -7.33 40.71
N PRO A 42 -1.34 -7.26 40.59
CA PRO A 42 -0.52 -6.23 41.24
C PRO A 42 -0.36 -4.95 40.41
N HIS A 43 -0.76 -4.96 39.14
CA HIS A 43 -0.77 -3.80 38.24
C HIS A 43 -1.96 -3.94 37.29
N THR A 44 -2.60 -2.84 36.88
CA THR A 44 -3.64 -2.91 35.85
C THR A 44 -3.08 -3.53 34.57
N ILE A 45 -3.78 -4.55 34.04
CA ILE A 45 -3.41 -5.27 32.81
C ILE A 45 -4.35 -4.83 31.70
N LEU A 46 -3.80 -4.48 30.55
CA LEU A 46 -4.58 -4.10 29.37
C LEU A 46 -5.16 -5.33 28.66
N GLU A 47 -6.26 -5.14 27.94
CA GLU A 47 -6.79 -6.15 27.02
C GLU A 47 -5.70 -6.58 26.01
N GLY A 48 -5.60 -7.88 25.76
CA GLY A 48 -4.60 -8.50 24.88
C GLY A 48 -3.24 -8.70 25.53
N HIS A 49 -2.97 -8.08 26.69
CA HIS A 49 -1.70 -8.25 27.40
C HIS A 49 -1.68 -9.50 28.28
N ARG A 50 -0.48 -9.90 28.68
CA ARG A 50 -0.23 -11.17 29.37
C ARG A 50 0.10 -11.00 30.84
N PHE A 51 -0.34 -11.96 31.64
CA PHE A 51 0.02 -12.08 33.05
C PHE A 51 0.27 -13.53 33.45
N VAL A 52 1.06 -13.71 34.51
CA VAL A 52 1.51 -15.01 35.00
C VAL A 52 0.38 -15.76 35.71
N ILE A 53 0.24 -17.07 35.46
CA ILE A 53 -0.82 -17.90 36.10
C ILE A 53 -0.30 -18.98 37.04
N LYS A 54 1.00 -19.25 37.04
CA LYS A 54 1.72 -20.15 37.97
C LYS A 54 3.12 -19.58 38.22
N PRO A 55 3.77 -19.85 39.36
CA PRO A 55 5.13 -19.36 39.62
C PRO A 55 6.10 -19.74 38.47
N ILE A 56 6.97 -18.79 38.09
CA ILE A 56 8.02 -18.98 37.07
C ILE A 56 9.34 -18.52 37.70
N ASN A 57 10.37 -19.37 37.74
CA ASN A 57 11.64 -18.98 38.35
C ASN A 57 12.51 -18.21 37.37
N ALA A 58 13.49 -17.46 37.89
CA ALA A 58 14.52 -16.84 37.07
C ALA A 58 15.22 -17.88 36.16
N GLY A 59 15.32 -17.59 34.87
CA GLY A 59 15.87 -18.49 33.85
C GLY A 59 14.87 -19.45 33.22
N ASP A 60 13.67 -19.61 33.78
CA ASP A 60 12.63 -20.45 33.17
C ASP A 60 11.96 -19.74 31.97
N SER A 61 11.43 -20.55 31.05
CA SER A 61 10.73 -20.03 29.85
C SER A 61 9.31 -19.59 30.15
N LEU A 62 8.86 -18.54 29.45
CA LEU A 62 7.47 -18.13 29.35
C LEU A 62 6.86 -18.77 28.09
N PHE A 63 5.70 -19.39 28.22
CA PHE A 63 5.04 -20.19 27.19
C PHE A 63 3.71 -19.59 26.76
N SER A 64 3.50 -19.55 25.44
CA SER A 64 2.22 -19.26 24.80
C SER A 64 2.05 -20.23 23.62
N TRP A 65 0.88 -20.86 23.49
CA TRP A 65 0.68 -22.00 22.57
C TRP A 65 1.70 -23.13 22.77
N ALA A 66 2.07 -23.41 24.03
CA ALA A 66 3.09 -24.38 24.43
C ALA A 66 4.49 -24.15 23.83
N LEU A 67 4.74 -22.95 23.28
CA LEU A 67 6.01 -22.57 22.69
C LEU A 67 6.64 -21.41 23.48
N PRO A 68 7.97 -21.44 23.69
CA PRO A 68 8.64 -20.40 24.44
C PRO A 68 8.71 -19.10 23.63
N PHE A 69 8.35 -17.98 24.25
CA PHE A 69 8.52 -16.65 23.66
C PHE A 69 9.44 -15.74 24.46
N GLY A 70 9.84 -16.16 25.67
CA GLY A 70 10.71 -15.38 26.52
C GLY A 70 11.32 -16.18 27.66
N THR A 71 12.31 -15.61 28.32
CA THR A 71 12.94 -16.17 29.53
C THR A 71 12.81 -15.19 30.67
N ALA A 72 12.34 -15.66 31.82
CA ALA A 72 12.19 -14.83 33.02
C ALA A 72 13.56 -14.36 33.53
N ILE A 73 13.72 -13.06 33.82
CA ILE A 73 14.98 -12.51 34.36
C ILE A 73 15.05 -12.53 35.90
N ARG A 74 13.90 -12.78 36.52
CA ARG A 74 13.71 -12.93 37.97
C ARG A 74 12.52 -13.85 38.21
N ASP A 75 12.34 -14.28 39.46
CA ASP A 75 11.14 -15.02 39.85
C ASP A 75 9.87 -14.17 39.64
N LEU A 76 8.84 -14.78 39.06
CA LEU A 76 7.55 -14.18 38.76
C LEU A 76 6.44 -14.92 39.51
N SER A 77 5.59 -14.16 40.20
CA SER A 77 4.43 -14.66 40.94
C SER A 77 3.15 -14.63 40.09
N PRO A 78 2.16 -15.51 40.35
CA PRO A 78 0.85 -15.43 39.72
C PRO A 78 0.20 -14.04 39.85
N GLY A 79 -0.38 -13.55 38.77
CA GLY A 79 -0.97 -12.23 38.64
C GLY A 79 -0.03 -11.16 38.07
N GLU A 80 1.28 -11.37 38.10
CA GLU A 80 2.24 -10.38 37.59
C GLU A 80 2.07 -10.12 36.09
N TYR A 81 2.07 -8.84 35.71
CA TYR A 81 2.04 -8.38 34.33
C TYR A 81 3.37 -8.70 33.65
N VAL A 82 3.34 -9.52 32.59
CA VAL A 82 4.49 -9.86 31.76
C VAL A 82 4.86 -8.67 30.87
N CYS A 83 6.11 -8.21 30.92
CA CYS A 83 6.59 -7.06 30.16
C CYS A 83 8.10 -7.15 29.85
N ASN A 84 8.48 -6.83 28.61
CA ASN A 84 9.87 -6.60 28.21
C ASN A 84 10.12 -5.09 28.05
N GLU A 85 11.37 -4.70 27.82
CA GLU A 85 11.75 -3.29 27.62
C GLU A 85 11.00 -2.62 26.46
N LYS A 86 10.77 -3.38 25.37
CA LYS A 86 10.06 -2.90 24.18
C LYS A 86 8.61 -2.50 24.50
N ILE A 87 7.88 -3.35 25.23
CA ILE A 87 6.50 -3.08 25.65
C ILE A 87 6.44 -1.90 26.61
N LEU A 88 7.33 -1.84 27.61
CA LEU A 88 7.34 -0.73 28.56
C LEU A 88 7.58 0.61 27.85
N THR A 89 8.53 0.65 26.90
CA THR A 89 8.79 1.84 26.09
C THR A 89 7.59 2.22 25.22
N ALA A 90 6.99 1.25 24.53
CA ALA A 90 5.83 1.50 23.66
C ALA A 90 4.60 2.00 24.43
N LEU A 91 4.35 1.45 25.63
CA LEU A 91 3.24 1.88 26.48
C LEU A 91 3.51 3.24 27.14
N ALA A 92 4.76 3.54 27.52
CA ALA A 92 5.14 4.83 28.13
C ALA A 92 4.99 6.03 27.19
N GLN A 93 5.02 5.80 25.87
CA GLN A 93 4.75 6.83 24.86
C GLN A 93 3.25 7.13 24.68
N ARG A 94 2.37 6.37 25.34
CA ARG A 94 0.91 6.55 25.27
C ARG A 94 0.39 7.23 26.53
N ASN A 95 -0.73 7.93 26.39
CA ASN A 95 -1.43 8.55 27.51
C ASN A 95 -2.27 7.49 28.24
N ILE A 96 -1.66 6.74 29.15
CA ILE A 96 -2.31 5.73 30.01
C ILE A 96 -2.64 6.32 31.39
N ASP A 97 -3.73 5.86 31.99
CA ASP A 97 -4.30 6.36 33.25
C ASP A 97 -3.87 5.56 34.50
N PHE A 98 -2.86 4.70 34.38
CA PHE A 98 -2.37 3.83 35.46
C PHE A 98 -0.85 3.63 35.40
N ASP A 99 -0.27 3.18 36.51
CA ASP A 99 1.16 2.92 36.63
C ASP A 99 1.57 1.60 35.96
N LEU A 100 2.60 1.65 35.11
CA LEU A 100 3.24 0.46 34.53
C LEU A 100 4.25 -0.16 35.51
N PRO A 101 4.55 -1.46 35.34
CA PRO A 101 5.73 -2.06 35.96
C PRO A 101 6.99 -1.24 35.65
N ARG A 102 7.84 -1.02 36.67
CA ARG A 102 9.03 -0.15 36.54
C ARG A 102 10.20 -0.77 35.77
N GLN A 103 10.21 -2.09 35.65
CA GLN A 103 11.30 -2.86 35.05
C GLN A 103 10.72 -4.01 34.25
N ALA A 104 11.38 -4.34 33.13
CA ALA A 104 11.11 -5.55 32.40
C ALA A 104 11.26 -6.78 33.31
N ASN A 105 10.59 -7.88 32.97
CA ASN A 105 10.63 -9.12 33.74
C ASN A 105 10.91 -10.37 32.90
N PHE A 106 11.07 -10.22 31.58
CA PHE A 106 11.56 -11.28 30.71
C PHE A 106 12.41 -10.73 29.55
N LEU A 107 13.25 -11.59 28.98
CA LEU A 107 13.99 -11.36 27.73
C LEU A 107 13.34 -12.12 26.59
N ASP A 108 13.30 -11.51 25.40
CA ASP A 108 12.78 -12.15 24.19
C ASP A 108 13.60 -13.39 23.83
N VAL A 109 12.90 -14.46 23.44
CA VAL A 109 13.52 -15.70 22.95
C VAL A 109 13.03 -15.96 21.54
N MET A 110 13.98 -16.27 20.66
CA MET A 110 13.71 -16.88 19.36
C MET A 110 14.53 -18.15 19.23
N LEU A 111 13.86 -19.25 18.92
CA LEU A 111 14.52 -20.53 18.67
C LEU A 111 14.54 -20.77 17.17
N GLU A 112 15.73 -20.90 16.59
CA GLU A 112 15.84 -21.39 15.22
C GLU A 112 15.47 -22.88 15.18
N HIS A 113 14.53 -23.22 14.31
CA HIS A 113 14.16 -24.61 14.12
C HIS A 113 15.21 -25.36 13.31
N GLN A 114 15.66 -26.49 13.85
CA GLN A 114 16.49 -27.44 13.13
C GLN A 114 15.69 -28.72 12.89
N ILE A 115 15.66 -29.16 11.63
CA ILE A 115 15.02 -30.43 11.28
C ILE A 115 15.92 -31.57 11.72
N ASP A 116 15.40 -32.45 12.58
CA ASP A 116 16.03 -33.74 12.84
C ASP A 116 15.78 -34.68 11.65
N THR A 117 16.71 -34.68 10.71
CA THR A 117 16.66 -35.53 9.51
C THR A 117 16.70 -37.02 9.84
N THR A 118 17.16 -37.41 11.03
CA THR A 118 17.27 -38.83 11.44
C THR A 118 15.94 -39.40 11.92
N ASN A 119 15.09 -38.57 12.52
CA ASN A 119 13.77 -38.95 13.04
C ASN A 119 12.60 -38.34 12.23
N PHE A 120 12.88 -37.76 11.07
CA PHE A 120 11.86 -37.14 10.23
C PHE A 120 10.84 -38.17 9.73
N SER A 121 9.55 -37.90 9.96
CA SER A 121 8.45 -38.67 9.39
C SER A 121 7.58 -37.78 8.51
N PRO A 122 7.34 -38.17 7.24
CA PRO A 122 6.34 -37.51 6.39
C PRO A 122 4.99 -37.36 7.07
N GLY A 123 4.43 -36.16 6.97
CA GLY A 123 3.10 -35.82 7.45
C GLY A 123 1.98 -36.51 6.67
N ARG A 124 0.83 -36.69 7.31
CA ARG A 124 -0.39 -37.23 6.69
C ARG A 124 -1.38 -36.10 6.43
N GLN A 125 -1.94 -36.07 5.23
CA GLN A 125 -2.99 -35.10 4.91
C GLN A 125 -4.33 -35.56 5.52
N VAL A 126 -5.18 -34.59 5.86
CA VAL A 126 -6.53 -34.86 6.34
C VAL A 126 -7.31 -35.73 5.34
N PRO A 127 -8.13 -36.69 5.80
CA PRO A 127 -8.92 -37.54 4.90
C PRO A 127 -9.89 -36.71 4.06
N ARG A 128 -10.04 -37.08 2.78
CA ARG A 128 -11.06 -36.48 1.92
C ARG A 128 -12.45 -36.83 2.43
N ASN A 129 -13.36 -35.87 2.41
CA ASN A 129 -14.79 -36.10 2.59
C ASN A 129 -15.35 -36.80 1.34
N SER A 130 -16.28 -37.74 1.52
CA SER A 130 -16.98 -38.41 0.43
C SER A 130 -18.14 -37.60 -0.14
N GLU A 131 -18.64 -36.61 0.61
CA GLU A 131 -19.74 -35.75 0.17
C GLU A 131 -19.27 -34.72 -0.86
N THR A 132 -20.05 -34.55 -1.92
CA THR A 132 -19.76 -33.59 -3.01
C THR A 132 -20.57 -32.31 -2.80
N GLU A 133 -20.08 -31.44 -1.92
CA GLU A 133 -20.64 -30.08 -1.80
C GLU A 133 -20.22 -29.21 -2.99
N THR A 134 -21.13 -28.33 -3.41
CA THR A 134 -20.99 -27.52 -4.62
C THR A 134 -21.21 -26.04 -4.35
N PHE A 135 -20.70 -25.18 -5.23
CA PHE A 135 -20.99 -23.75 -5.30
C PHE A 135 -21.34 -23.36 -6.74
N LEU A 136 -21.96 -22.18 -6.93
CA LEU A 136 -22.27 -21.67 -8.27
C LEU A 136 -21.08 -20.91 -8.87
N GLY A 137 -20.31 -21.53 -9.75
CA GLY A 137 -19.08 -20.97 -10.32
C GLY A 137 -19.10 -20.76 -11.84
N TYR A 138 -18.16 -19.99 -12.37
CA TYR A 138 -17.93 -19.80 -13.81
C TYR A 138 -16.85 -20.77 -14.29
N ARG A 139 -17.26 -21.93 -14.85
CA ARG A 139 -16.32 -22.89 -15.43
C ARG A 139 -15.56 -22.27 -16.61
N ARG A 140 -14.23 -22.25 -16.52
CA ARG A 140 -13.36 -21.76 -17.60
C ARG A 140 -12.91 -22.89 -18.51
N PRO A 141 -12.57 -22.60 -19.78
CA PRO A 141 -12.02 -23.61 -20.69
C PRO A 141 -10.70 -24.22 -20.16
N GLY A 142 -10.49 -25.49 -20.52
CA GLY A 142 -9.25 -26.22 -20.24
C GLY A 142 -8.88 -26.28 -18.76
N ARG A 143 -7.67 -25.83 -18.42
CA ARG A 143 -7.10 -25.95 -17.05
C ARG A 143 -7.15 -24.67 -16.23
N ARG A 144 -7.88 -23.64 -16.69
CA ARG A 144 -8.00 -22.36 -15.99
C ARG A 144 -8.78 -22.44 -14.66
N GLY A 145 -9.57 -23.50 -14.47
CA GLY A 145 -10.34 -23.71 -13.25
C GLY A 145 -11.74 -23.10 -13.28
N VAL A 146 -12.25 -22.72 -12.11
CA VAL A 146 -13.61 -22.18 -11.93
C VAL A 146 -13.54 -20.82 -11.22
N GLY A 147 -14.16 -19.81 -11.81
CA GLY A 147 -14.25 -18.47 -11.24
C GLY A 147 -15.38 -18.34 -10.23
N THR A 148 -15.14 -17.66 -9.12
CA THR A 148 -16.19 -17.16 -8.21
C THR A 148 -16.79 -15.85 -8.71
N ARG A 149 -16.10 -15.15 -9.61
CA ARG A 149 -16.50 -13.91 -10.28
C ARG A 149 -16.18 -13.94 -11.77
N ASN A 150 -16.68 -12.96 -12.51
CA ASN A 150 -16.50 -12.81 -13.95
C ASN A 150 -16.25 -11.34 -14.31
N PHE A 151 -14.99 -10.92 -14.22
CA PHE A 151 -14.55 -9.56 -14.53
C PHE A 151 -13.91 -9.47 -15.92
N ILE A 152 -14.02 -8.29 -16.54
CA ILE A 152 -13.11 -7.85 -17.59
C ILE A 152 -12.00 -7.05 -16.91
N VAL A 153 -10.74 -7.47 -17.07
CA VAL A 153 -9.60 -6.80 -16.45
C VAL A 153 -8.87 -5.95 -17.48
N VAL A 154 -8.60 -4.69 -17.15
CA VAL A 154 -7.66 -3.83 -17.87
C VAL A 154 -6.35 -3.84 -17.10
N LEU A 155 -5.35 -4.57 -17.61
CA LEU A 155 -4.09 -4.83 -16.95
C LEU A 155 -3.02 -3.87 -17.46
N ALA A 156 -2.64 -2.89 -16.62
CA ALA A 156 -1.51 -2.02 -16.89
C ALA A 156 -0.20 -2.80 -16.68
N VAL A 157 0.64 -2.90 -17.72
CA VAL A 157 1.93 -3.61 -17.60
C VAL A 157 2.91 -2.81 -16.74
N THR A 158 2.84 -1.48 -16.76
CA THR A 158 3.70 -0.62 -15.94
C THR A 158 2.91 0.53 -15.32
N VAL A 159 3.48 1.17 -14.29
CA VAL A 159 2.87 2.35 -13.65
C VAL A 159 2.62 3.51 -14.62
N LYS A 160 3.38 3.61 -15.73
CA LYS A 160 3.13 4.60 -16.81
C LYS A 160 1.74 4.44 -17.45
N SER A 161 1.27 3.20 -17.59
CA SER A 161 -0.04 2.86 -18.16
C SER A 161 -1.19 2.83 -17.12
N ALA A 162 -0.90 3.11 -15.83
CA ALA A 162 -1.90 3.04 -14.77
C ALA A 162 -3.04 4.04 -14.95
N ALA A 163 -2.74 5.29 -15.31
CA ALA A 163 -3.76 6.31 -15.54
C ALA A 163 -4.68 5.95 -16.72
N PHE A 164 -4.13 5.34 -17.77
CA PHE A 164 -4.89 4.87 -18.93
C PHE A 164 -5.87 3.75 -18.54
N ALA A 165 -5.41 2.75 -17.79
CA ALA A 165 -6.27 1.66 -17.32
C ALA A 165 -7.43 2.16 -16.43
N ARG A 166 -7.15 3.09 -15.50
CA ARG A 166 -8.18 3.70 -14.62
C ARG A 166 -9.21 4.52 -15.40
N GLN A 167 -8.81 5.21 -16.47
CA GLN A 167 -9.75 5.91 -17.34
C GLN A 167 -10.72 4.95 -18.04
N ILE A 168 -10.24 3.78 -18.47
CA ILE A 168 -11.11 2.75 -19.05
C ILE A 168 -12.10 2.25 -17.99
N GLU A 169 -11.63 1.84 -16.81
CA GLU A 169 -12.50 1.43 -15.70
C GLU A 169 -13.58 2.48 -15.39
N SER A 170 -13.19 3.74 -15.25
CA SER A 170 -14.13 4.85 -14.98
C SER A 170 -15.23 4.98 -16.04
N LYS A 171 -14.89 4.75 -17.33
CA LYS A 171 -15.86 4.76 -18.44
C LYS A 171 -16.92 3.67 -18.32
N TYR A 172 -16.60 2.53 -17.70
CA TYR A 172 -17.51 1.39 -17.56
C TYR A 172 -18.20 1.31 -16.18
N ALA A 173 -17.78 2.11 -15.19
CA ALA A 173 -18.29 2.05 -13.82
C ALA A 173 -19.83 2.20 -13.69
N SER A 174 -20.48 2.92 -14.62
CA SER A 174 -21.94 3.13 -14.64
C SER A 174 -22.64 2.45 -15.84
N ARG A 175 -21.90 1.69 -16.66
CA ARG A 175 -22.44 1.06 -17.86
C ARG A 175 -23.12 -0.27 -17.50
N ASN A 176 -24.23 -0.58 -18.17
CA ASN A 176 -24.83 -1.90 -18.09
C ASN A 176 -23.97 -2.89 -18.90
N LEU A 177 -23.34 -3.84 -18.20
CA LEU A 177 -22.47 -4.87 -18.78
C LEU A 177 -23.20 -6.20 -19.05
N GLY A 178 -24.46 -6.33 -18.65
CA GLY A 178 -25.16 -7.61 -18.61
C GLY A 178 -25.28 -8.18 -17.19
N LYS A 179 -25.87 -9.35 -17.05
CA LYS A 179 -26.17 -9.97 -15.74
C LYS A 179 -25.03 -10.84 -15.21
N ASN A 180 -24.16 -11.31 -16.10
CA ASN A 180 -23.12 -12.27 -15.77
C ASN A 180 -21.71 -11.67 -15.77
N ILE A 181 -21.60 -10.34 -15.80
CA ILE A 181 -20.33 -9.62 -15.72
C ILE A 181 -20.32 -8.80 -14.43
N ASP A 182 -19.35 -9.07 -13.55
CA ASP A 182 -19.24 -8.40 -12.26
C ASP A 182 -18.69 -6.97 -12.38
N GLY A 183 -17.91 -6.68 -13.43
CA GLY A 183 -17.37 -5.35 -13.70
C GLY A 183 -16.29 -5.32 -14.79
N VAL A 184 -15.93 -4.11 -15.19
CA VAL A 184 -14.65 -3.81 -15.88
C VAL A 184 -13.76 -3.11 -14.86
N ILE A 185 -12.61 -3.69 -14.54
CA ILE A 185 -11.75 -3.22 -13.44
C ILE A 185 -10.32 -2.98 -13.92
N ALA A 186 -9.69 -1.93 -13.41
CA ALA A 186 -8.28 -1.64 -13.69
C ALA A 186 -7.39 -2.37 -12.67
N VAL A 187 -6.37 -3.07 -13.17
CA VAL A 187 -5.30 -3.63 -12.33
C VAL A 187 -4.05 -2.84 -12.61
N THR A 188 -3.66 -2.00 -11.65
CA THR A 188 -2.51 -1.09 -11.74
C THR A 188 -1.55 -1.33 -10.60
N HIS A 189 -0.26 -1.13 -10.84
CA HIS A 189 0.81 -1.26 -9.84
C HIS A 189 1.89 -0.19 -10.04
N THR A 190 2.91 -0.21 -9.19
CA THR A 190 3.99 0.81 -9.12
C THR A 190 5.23 0.50 -9.96
N GLU A 191 5.33 -0.72 -10.48
CA GLU A 191 6.53 -1.20 -11.17
C GLU A 191 6.63 -0.73 -12.63
N GLY A 192 7.85 -0.72 -13.19
CA GLY A 192 8.09 -0.61 -14.63
C GLY A 192 8.39 0.79 -15.20
N ASP A 193 8.55 1.82 -14.36
CA ASP A 193 8.85 3.21 -14.77
C ASP A 193 10.33 3.63 -14.56
N GLY A 194 11.21 2.66 -14.28
CA GLY A 194 12.66 2.90 -14.17
C GLY A 194 13.40 2.83 -15.51
N THR A 195 14.69 3.14 -15.50
CA THR A 195 15.60 2.91 -16.64
C THR A 195 16.57 1.74 -16.42
N LEU A 196 16.69 1.28 -15.18
CA LEU A 196 17.55 0.17 -14.79
C LEU A 196 16.82 -1.17 -14.92
N SER A 197 17.60 -2.23 -15.17
CA SER A 197 17.07 -3.61 -15.15
C SER A 197 16.46 -3.92 -13.78
N PRO A 198 15.19 -4.36 -13.71
CA PRO A 198 14.53 -4.61 -12.44
C PRO A 198 14.98 -5.94 -11.82
N ASN A 199 15.27 -5.92 -10.51
CA ASN A 199 15.64 -7.12 -9.75
C ASN A 199 14.45 -8.06 -9.53
N ASN A 200 13.23 -7.53 -9.60
CA ASN A 200 11.99 -8.28 -9.43
C ASN A 200 11.32 -8.65 -10.78
N TYR A 201 12.03 -8.62 -11.92
CA TYR A 201 11.44 -8.91 -13.24
C TYR A 201 10.58 -10.18 -13.25
N SER A 202 11.15 -11.30 -12.81
CA SER A 202 10.46 -12.60 -12.82
C SER A 202 9.25 -12.61 -11.91
N LEU A 203 9.29 -11.87 -10.80
CA LEU A 203 8.18 -11.72 -9.88
C LEU A 203 7.02 -10.98 -10.57
N VAL A 204 7.30 -9.81 -11.13
CA VAL A 204 6.27 -8.99 -11.81
C VAL A 204 5.65 -9.75 -12.98
N MET A 205 6.46 -10.34 -13.86
CA MET A 205 5.95 -11.09 -15.01
C MET A 205 5.08 -12.28 -14.59
N ARG A 206 5.49 -13.02 -13.56
CA ARG A 206 4.72 -14.16 -13.03
C ARG A 206 3.39 -13.73 -12.45
N THR A 207 3.37 -12.63 -11.70
CA THR A 207 2.16 -12.10 -11.09
C THR A 207 1.17 -11.59 -12.14
N LEU A 208 1.65 -10.82 -13.12
CA LEU A 208 0.82 -10.33 -14.22
C LEU A 208 0.28 -11.48 -15.09
N ALA A 209 1.10 -12.49 -15.41
CA ALA A 209 0.68 -13.67 -16.15
C ALA A 209 -0.39 -14.48 -15.39
N GLY A 210 -0.24 -14.60 -14.06
CA GLY A 210 -1.23 -15.19 -13.17
C GLY A 210 -2.57 -14.45 -13.20
N PHE A 211 -2.55 -13.12 -13.12
CA PHE A 211 -3.77 -12.30 -13.22
C PHE A 211 -4.48 -12.47 -14.56
N MET A 212 -3.74 -12.49 -15.67
CA MET A 212 -4.33 -12.65 -17.00
C MET A 212 -5.17 -13.92 -17.13
N VAL A 213 -4.67 -15.04 -16.62
CA VAL A 213 -5.33 -16.35 -16.77
C VAL A 213 -6.22 -16.72 -15.59
N HIS A 214 -6.28 -15.88 -14.55
CA HIS A 214 -6.99 -16.14 -13.30
C HIS A 214 -8.47 -16.52 -13.58
N PRO A 215 -9.05 -17.50 -12.86
CA PRO A 215 -10.40 -17.98 -13.14
C PRO A 215 -11.50 -16.92 -12.95
N ASN A 216 -11.29 -15.86 -12.15
CA ASN A 216 -12.24 -14.75 -12.03
C ASN A 216 -12.22 -13.77 -13.22
N VAL A 217 -11.30 -13.95 -14.16
CA VAL A 217 -11.11 -13.06 -15.31
C VAL A 217 -11.77 -13.68 -16.55
N GLY A 218 -12.87 -13.10 -16.99
CA GLY A 218 -13.56 -13.50 -18.22
C GLY A 218 -12.81 -13.07 -19.48
N ALA A 219 -12.22 -11.87 -19.44
CA ALA A 219 -11.28 -11.38 -20.44
C ALA A 219 -10.27 -10.39 -19.85
N VAL A 220 -9.12 -10.25 -20.52
CA VAL A 220 -8.06 -9.32 -20.11
C VAL A 220 -7.57 -8.48 -21.28
N GLN A 221 -7.58 -7.16 -21.11
CA GLN A 221 -6.93 -6.23 -22.02
C GLN A 221 -5.64 -5.76 -21.38
N VAL A 222 -4.50 -6.17 -21.94
CA VAL A 222 -3.16 -5.79 -21.48
C VAL A 222 -2.76 -4.52 -22.19
N VAL A 223 -2.37 -3.49 -21.45
CA VAL A 223 -2.04 -2.17 -21.99
C VAL A 223 -0.65 -1.73 -21.54
N ASP A 224 0.14 -1.20 -22.47
CA ASP A 224 1.44 -0.61 -22.19
C ASP A 224 1.80 0.51 -23.20
N TYR A 225 2.94 1.14 -22.97
CA TYR A 225 3.51 2.16 -23.86
C TYR A 225 4.70 1.64 -24.68
N GLY A 226 5.11 0.38 -24.49
CA GLY A 226 6.22 -0.25 -25.20
C GLY A 226 7.64 0.19 -24.78
N ASP A 227 7.77 1.17 -23.87
CA ASP A 227 9.05 1.80 -23.48
C ASP A 227 9.45 1.55 -22.02
N GLY A 228 8.74 0.68 -21.31
CA GLY A 228 9.02 0.34 -19.91
C GLY A 228 10.24 -0.58 -19.77
N THR A 229 10.68 -0.80 -18.52
CA THR A 229 11.72 -1.83 -18.22
C THR A 229 11.28 -3.25 -18.59
N PHE A 230 9.97 -3.44 -18.78
CA PHE A 230 9.31 -4.59 -19.37
C PHE A 230 8.06 -4.12 -20.12
N THR A 231 7.58 -4.95 -21.05
CA THR A 231 6.54 -4.60 -22.03
C THR A 231 5.47 -5.67 -22.12
N ALA A 232 4.37 -5.36 -22.80
CA ALA A 232 3.30 -6.30 -23.12
C ALA A 232 3.82 -7.55 -23.84
N ASP A 233 4.78 -7.39 -24.76
CA ASP A 233 5.42 -8.51 -25.45
C ASP A 233 6.27 -9.38 -24.53
N HIS A 234 7.02 -8.78 -23.60
CA HIS A 234 7.75 -9.53 -22.57
C HIS A 234 6.80 -10.38 -21.72
N LEU A 235 5.66 -9.81 -21.31
CA LEU A 235 4.64 -10.51 -20.54
C LEU A 235 4.02 -11.65 -21.36
N ARG A 236 3.69 -11.40 -22.63
CA ARG A 236 3.16 -12.41 -23.54
C ARG A 236 4.14 -13.58 -23.70
N GLN A 237 5.41 -13.28 -23.97
CA GLN A 237 6.44 -14.29 -24.13
C GLN A 237 6.65 -15.07 -22.83
N PHE A 238 6.72 -14.39 -21.69
CA PHE A 238 6.81 -15.03 -20.38
C PHE A 238 5.65 -16.00 -20.13
N ALA A 239 4.41 -15.58 -20.43
CA ALA A 239 3.24 -16.43 -20.29
C ALA A 239 3.32 -17.68 -21.16
N LEU A 240 3.79 -17.56 -22.41
CA LEU A 240 3.98 -18.70 -23.32
C LEU A 240 5.09 -19.64 -22.86
N ASP A 241 6.26 -19.09 -22.51
CA ASP A 241 7.44 -19.86 -22.09
C ASP A 241 7.18 -20.64 -20.78
N ASN A 242 6.36 -20.07 -19.89
CA ASN A 242 5.99 -20.68 -18.62
C ASN A 242 4.65 -21.43 -18.70
N ASN A 243 4.15 -21.68 -19.92
CA ASN A 243 2.98 -22.51 -20.17
C ASN A 243 1.74 -22.04 -19.37
N TYR A 244 1.49 -20.74 -19.32
CA TYR A 244 0.21 -20.18 -18.88
C TYR A 244 -0.84 -20.41 -19.98
N PRO A 245 -2.10 -20.76 -19.64
CA PRO A 245 -3.16 -21.09 -20.61
C PRO A 245 -3.76 -19.84 -21.28
N LEU A 246 -2.91 -19.04 -21.93
CA LEU A 246 -3.28 -17.79 -22.58
C LEU A 246 -4.24 -18.03 -23.77
N ASP A 247 -4.10 -19.17 -24.45
CA ASP A 247 -5.00 -19.66 -25.51
C ASP A 247 -6.44 -19.95 -25.02
N GLN A 248 -6.63 -20.10 -23.70
CA GLN A 248 -7.92 -20.35 -23.04
C GLN A 248 -8.50 -19.08 -22.39
N THR A 249 -7.86 -17.93 -22.61
CA THR A 249 -8.28 -16.63 -22.09
C THR A 249 -8.65 -15.74 -23.25
N LEU A 250 -9.81 -15.07 -23.17
CA LEU A 250 -10.14 -13.99 -24.11
C LEU A 250 -9.25 -12.80 -23.77
N HIS A 251 -8.33 -12.43 -24.65
CA HIS A 251 -7.31 -11.43 -24.35
C HIS A 251 -6.95 -10.58 -25.57
N GLU A 252 -6.40 -9.40 -25.30
CA GLU A 252 -5.80 -8.50 -26.29
C GLU A 252 -4.61 -7.80 -25.65
N PHE A 253 -3.52 -7.64 -26.40
CA PHE A 253 -2.37 -6.82 -26.01
C PHE A 253 -2.38 -5.55 -26.86
N GLN A 254 -2.44 -4.39 -26.22
CA GLN A 254 -2.46 -3.10 -26.87
C GLN A 254 -1.27 -2.26 -26.41
N THR A 255 -0.35 -2.01 -27.34
CA THR A 255 0.66 -0.96 -27.16
C THR A 255 0.08 0.39 -27.60
N ILE A 256 0.18 1.38 -26.73
CA ILE A 256 -0.37 2.73 -26.93
C ILE A 256 0.60 3.53 -27.82
N GLU A 257 0.26 3.64 -29.10
CA GLU A 257 1.05 4.34 -30.11
C GLU A 257 0.31 5.51 -30.77
N SER A 258 -0.62 6.12 -30.04
CA SER A 258 -1.39 7.28 -30.48
C SER A 258 -1.78 8.15 -29.30
N SER A 259 -2.39 9.31 -29.57
CA SER A 259 -2.97 10.16 -28.53
C SER A 259 -3.91 9.39 -27.60
N ASN A 260 -3.97 9.84 -26.34
CA ASN A 260 -4.75 9.22 -25.27
C ASN A 260 -6.21 8.97 -25.68
N ASP A 261 -6.89 9.96 -26.29
CA ASP A 261 -8.30 9.85 -26.70
C ASP A 261 -8.52 8.75 -27.75
N ARG A 262 -7.60 8.64 -28.72
CA ARG A 262 -7.68 7.62 -29.78
C ARG A 262 -7.42 6.23 -29.22
N ALA A 263 -6.39 6.08 -28.39
CA ALA A 263 -6.06 4.81 -27.75
C ALA A 263 -7.19 4.32 -26.84
N LEU A 264 -7.85 5.21 -26.10
CA LEU A 264 -9.03 4.88 -25.27
C LEU A 264 -10.21 4.39 -26.11
N LEU A 265 -10.44 5.00 -27.27
CA LEU A 265 -11.50 4.58 -28.19
C LEU A 265 -11.24 3.17 -28.73
N GLU A 266 -10.02 2.90 -29.16
CA GLU A 266 -9.57 1.58 -29.63
C GLU A 266 -9.71 0.54 -28.52
N ALA A 267 -9.25 0.87 -27.31
CA ALA A 267 -9.34 -0.03 -26.17
C ALA A 267 -10.79 -0.39 -25.81
N SER A 268 -11.65 0.64 -25.76
CA SER A 268 -13.07 0.49 -25.45
C SER A 268 -13.81 -0.34 -26.50
N LYS A 269 -13.41 -0.23 -27.78
CA LYS A 269 -14.03 -1.01 -28.86
C LYS A 269 -13.82 -2.51 -28.64
N THR A 270 -12.62 -2.91 -28.20
CA THR A 270 -12.32 -4.31 -27.86
C THR A 270 -13.18 -4.80 -26.71
N ILE A 271 -13.27 -4.04 -25.61
CA ILE A 271 -14.12 -4.39 -24.46
C ILE A 271 -15.59 -4.50 -24.86
N ASP A 272 -16.10 -3.55 -25.65
CA ASP A 272 -17.49 -3.54 -26.12
C ASP A 272 -17.84 -4.78 -26.97
N GLN A 273 -16.88 -5.34 -27.70
CA GLN A 273 -17.05 -6.59 -28.45
C GLN A 273 -17.06 -7.83 -27.54
N TRP A 274 -16.36 -7.77 -26.40
CA TRP A 274 -16.28 -8.88 -25.45
C TRP A 274 -17.48 -8.97 -24.51
N ILE A 275 -18.10 -7.85 -24.14
CA ILE A 275 -19.29 -7.81 -23.27
C ILE A 275 -20.35 -8.87 -23.65
N PRO A 276 -20.85 -8.94 -24.90
CA PRO A 276 -21.86 -9.95 -25.27
C PRO A 276 -21.34 -11.40 -25.31
N ILE A 277 -20.03 -11.62 -25.34
CA ILE A 277 -19.41 -12.95 -25.29
C ILE A 277 -19.35 -13.43 -23.83
N ILE A 278 -18.88 -12.55 -22.95
CA ILE A 278 -18.69 -12.84 -21.53
C ILE A 278 -20.03 -12.93 -20.79
N ASP A 279 -21.01 -12.10 -21.14
CA ASP A 279 -22.35 -12.15 -20.53
C ASP A 279 -23.10 -13.47 -20.81
N LYS A 280 -22.67 -14.27 -21.80
CA LYS A 280 -23.22 -15.62 -22.05
C LYS A 280 -22.63 -16.69 -21.12
N GLN A 281 -21.57 -16.38 -20.40
CA GLN A 281 -20.96 -17.30 -19.44
C GLN A 281 -21.82 -17.27 -18.17
N VAL A 282 -22.61 -18.31 -17.95
CA VAL A 282 -23.49 -18.42 -16.77
C VAL A 282 -22.82 -19.26 -15.70
N ARG A 283 -23.19 -19.05 -14.43
CA ARG A 283 -22.76 -19.91 -13.33
C ARG A 283 -23.33 -21.32 -13.50
N SER A 284 -22.54 -22.33 -13.15
CA SER A 284 -22.90 -23.75 -13.05
C SER A 284 -22.64 -24.27 -11.64
N GLU A 285 -23.27 -25.39 -11.26
CA GLU A 285 -22.90 -26.11 -10.03
C GLU A 285 -21.51 -26.72 -10.20
N GLU A 286 -20.58 -26.33 -9.32
CA GLU A 286 -19.18 -26.70 -9.39
C GLU A 286 -18.74 -27.26 -8.03
N PRO A 287 -17.97 -28.35 -7.97
CA PRO A 287 -17.54 -28.91 -6.70
C PRO A 287 -16.64 -27.94 -5.93
N VAL A 288 -16.74 -27.95 -4.58
CA VAL A 288 -15.89 -27.15 -3.67
C VAL A 288 -14.39 -27.39 -3.87
N GLU A 289 -14.00 -28.51 -4.49
CA GLU A 289 -12.61 -28.77 -4.91
C GLU A 289 -12.00 -27.65 -5.78
N ASN A 290 -12.83 -26.82 -6.42
CA ASN A 290 -12.38 -25.70 -7.24
C ASN A 290 -12.25 -24.39 -6.45
N ILE A 291 -12.49 -24.39 -5.13
CA ILE A 291 -12.19 -23.25 -4.25
C ILE A 291 -10.71 -23.27 -3.90
N SER A 292 -10.06 -22.12 -4.10
CA SER A 292 -8.67 -21.87 -3.75
C SER A 292 -8.59 -20.63 -2.86
N LEU A 293 -8.26 -20.84 -1.59
CA LEU A 293 -8.26 -19.80 -0.56
C LEU A 293 -6.89 -19.13 -0.44
N ALA A 294 -6.86 -17.81 -0.47
CA ALA A 294 -5.76 -17.00 0.06
C ALA A 294 -6.02 -16.75 1.56
N LEU A 295 -5.05 -17.08 2.41
CA LEU A 295 -5.08 -16.83 3.84
C LEU A 295 -4.14 -15.66 4.15
N GLN A 296 -4.70 -14.53 4.60
CA GLN A 296 -3.93 -13.30 4.80
C GLN A 296 -4.23 -12.65 6.14
N CYS A 297 -3.21 -12.10 6.80
CA CYS A 297 -3.39 -11.20 7.93
C CYS A 297 -3.31 -9.72 7.52
N GLY A 298 -4.03 -8.87 8.23
CA GLY A 298 -3.87 -7.41 8.19
C GLY A 298 -3.29 -6.89 9.51
N GLY A 299 -3.98 -5.96 10.16
CA GLY A 299 -3.58 -5.46 11.48
C GLY A 299 -3.77 -6.50 12.60
N SER A 300 -2.74 -7.32 12.85
CA SER A 300 -2.69 -8.32 13.93
C SER A 300 -2.83 -7.72 15.35
N ASP A 301 -3.43 -8.51 16.23
CA ASP A 301 -3.53 -8.30 17.68
C ASP A 301 -3.26 -9.60 18.45
N ALA A 302 -3.31 -9.56 19.79
CA ALA A 302 -3.10 -10.75 20.62
C ALA A 302 -4.16 -11.87 20.40
N PHE A 303 -5.37 -11.54 19.95
CA PHE A 303 -6.45 -12.50 19.72
C PHE A 303 -6.42 -13.13 18.34
N SER A 304 -5.63 -12.59 17.41
CA SER A 304 -5.50 -13.11 16.04
C SER A 304 -5.13 -14.60 16.04
N GLY A 305 -4.18 -15.01 16.89
CA GLY A 305 -3.79 -16.42 17.06
C GLY A 305 -4.73 -17.29 17.91
N ILE A 306 -5.78 -16.71 18.51
CA ILE A 306 -6.74 -17.39 19.38
C ILE A 306 -8.08 -17.62 18.67
N SER A 307 -8.56 -16.61 17.93
CA SER A 307 -9.87 -16.64 17.27
C SER A 307 -9.74 -16.67 15.74
N GLY A 308 -9.36 -15.55 15.13
CA GLY A 308 -9.43 -15.34 13.68
C GLY A 308 -8.57 -16.30 12.85
N ASN A 309 -7.28 -16.44 13.18
CA ASN A 309 -6.37 -17.30 12.42
C ASN A 309 -6.74 -18.80 12.55
N PRO A 310 -7.01 -19.34 13.76
CA PRO A 310 -7.53 -20.71 13.89
C PRO A 310 -8.84 -20.95 13.14
N LEU A 311 -9.78 -19.99 13.15
CA LEU A 311 -11.04 -20.12 12.42
C LEU A 311 -10.81 -20.21 10.90
N ALA A 312 -9.96 -19.33 10.35
CA ALA A 312 -9.59 -19.39 8.94
C ALA A 312 -8.85 -20.70 8.58
N GLY A 313 -7.97 -21.19 9.47
CA GLY A 313 -7.31 -22.48 9.32
C GLY A 313 -8.27 -23.66 9.31
N SER A 314 -9.32 -23.61 10.14
CA SER A 314 -10.38 -24.62 10.17
C SER A 314 -11.23 -24.61 8.89
N VAL A 315 -11.60 -23.43 8.38
CA VAL A 315 -12.29 -23.30 7.07
C VAL A 315 -11.40 -23.83 5.94
N ALA A 316 -10.10 -23.52 5.98
CA ALA A 316 -9.14 -24.06 5.02
C ALA A 316 -9.03 -25.60 5.09
N LYS A 317 -9.06 -26.18 6.30
CA LYS A 317 -9.13 -27.63 6.49
C LYS A 317 -10.36 -28.21 5.80
N GLU A 318 -11.53 -27.60 5.97
CA GLU A 318 -12.77 -28.08 5.33
C GLU A 318 -12.71 -28.00 3.80
N VAL A 319 -12.14 -26.94 3.23
CA VAL A 319 -11.91 -26.84 1.78
C VAL A 319 -10.94 -27.91 1.29
N ILE A 320 -9.84 -28.17 1.99
CA ILE A 320 -8.86 -29.20 1.63
C ILE A 320 -9.46 -30.62 1.74
N ARG A 321 -10.29 -30.88 2.75
CA ARG A 321 -11.04 -32.14 2.88
C ARG A 321 -11.93 -32.41 1.66
N ARG A 322 -12.35 -31.36 0.94
CA ARG A 322 -13.15 -31.46 -0.30
C ARG A 322 -12.31 -31.40 -1.58
N GLY A 323 -10.98 -31.45 -1.46
CA GLY A 323 -10.06 -31.45 -2.60
C GLY A 323 -9.65 -30.05 -3.08
N GLY A 324 -10.02 -28.99 -2.35
CA GLY A 324 -9.63 -27.62 -2.67
C GLY A 324 -8.20 -27.28 -2.26
N ARG A 325 -7.90 -25.98 -2.26
CA ARG A 325 -6.57 -25.44 -1.95
C ARG A 325 -6.63 -24.32 -0.93
N ALA A 326 -5.57 -24.18 -0.16
CA ALA A 326 -5.32 -23.01 0.67
C ALA A 326 -3.86 -22.58 0.57
N ASN A 327 -3.60 -21.28 0.56
CA ASN A 327 -2.28 -20.69 0.46
C ASN A 327 -2.04 -19.74 1.64
N LEU A 328 -1.01 -20.03 2.43
CA LEU A 328 -0.45 -19.14 3.44
C LEU A 328 0.80 -18.46 2.87
N ALA A 329 0.98 -17.18 3.14
CA ALA A 329 2.16 -16.44 2.69
C ALA A 329 2.86 -15.78 3.90
N GLU A 330 3.33 -14.54 3.78
CA GLU A 330 3.83 -13.72 4.90
C GLU A 330 5.08 -14.32 5.57
N THR A 331 6.19 -14.38 4.84
CA THR A 331 7.41 -15.10 5.26
C THR A 331 8.02 -14.51 6.53
N ASP A 332 8.06 -13.19 6.65
CA ASP A 332 8.51 -12.48 7.86
C ASP A 332 7.60 -12.79 9.06
N GLU A 333 6.29 -12.96 8.83
CA GLU A 333 5.33 -13.31 9.88
C GLU A 333 5.43 -14.77 10.31
N LEU A 334 6.25 -15.64 9.71
CA LEU A 334 6.43 -17.02 10.18
C LEU A 334 7.79 -17.29 10.86
N ILE A 335 8.63 -16.26 11.01
CA ILE A 335 9.93 -16.38 11.67
C ILE A 335 9.74 -16.70 13.16
N GLY A 336 10.29 -17.83 13.61
CA GLY A 336 10.11 -18.35 14.97
C GLY A 336 8.88 -19.26 15.15
N ALA A 337 8.09 -19.49 14.09
CA ALA A 337 6.98 -20.45 14.09
C ALA A 337 7.25 -21.68 13.22
N GLU A 338 8.49 -21.88 12.79
CA GLU A 338 8.87 -22.93 11.85
C GLU A 338 8.56 -24.32 12.40
N SER A 339 8.77 -24.55 13.71
CA SER A 339 8.43 -25.82 14.37
C SER A 339 6.94 -26.16 14.27
N TYR A 340 6.07 -25.15 14.36
CA TYR A 340 4.63 -25.33 14.22
C TYR A 340 4.25 -25.64 12.77
N VAL A 341 4.76 -24.87 11.81
CA VAL A 341 4.47 -25.08 10.38
C VAL A 341 4.95 -26.45 9.92
N LEU A 342 6.14 -26.87 10.35
CA LEU A 342 6.80 -28.11 9.96
C LEU A 342 6.37 -29.34 10.78
N SER A 343 5.53 -29.16 11.81
CA SER A 343 4.99 -30.27 12.63
C SER A 343 4.21 -31.31 11.81
N ASN A 344 3.65 -30.91 10.68
CA ASN A 344 2.98 -31.78 9.72
C ASN A 344 3.29 -31.31 8.29
N VAL A 345 4.38 -31.80 7.71
CA VAL A 345 4.89 -31.42 6.37
C VAL A 345 5.05 -32.65 5.50
N LYS A 346 4.79 -32.51 4.19
CA LYS A 346 4.76 -33.61 3.22
C LYS A 346 6.03 -34.44 3.19
N ASP A 347 7.18 -33.80 3.07
CA ASP A 347 8.47 -34.45 2.92
C ASP A 347 9.61 -33.51 3.34
N LEU A 348 10.81 -34.07 3.45
CA LEU A 348 12.00 -33.32 3.86
C LEU A 348 12.32 -32.18 2.89
N SER A 349 12.17 -32.39 1.57
CA SER A 349 12.41 -31.34 0.56
C SER A 349 11.50 -30.13 0.74
N THR A 350 10.23 -30.35 1.06
CA THR A 350 9.27 -29.27 1.31
C THR A 350 9.66 -28.50 2.57
N ALA A 351 10.10 -29.21 3.62
CA ALA A 351 10.55 -28.61 4.86
C ALA A 351 11.84 -27.79 4.70
N GLU A 352 12.82 -28.32 3.95
CA GLU A 352 14.07 -27.64 3.63
C GLU A 352 13.82 -26.38 2.80
N LEU A 353 12.94 -26.46 1.80
CA LEU A 353 12.58 -25.31 0.98
C LEU A 353 11.88 -24.22 1.80
N PHE A 354 10.99 -24.59 2.73
CA PHE A 354 10.38 -23.63 3.66
C PHE A 354 11.44 -22.87 4.48
N LEU A 355 12.38 -23.59 5.10
CA LEU A 355 13.47 -22.98 5.86
C LEU A 355 14.41 -22.15 4.98
N GLU A 356 14.62 -22.57 3.73
CA GLU A 356 15.38 -21.78 2.75
C GLU A 356 14.70 -20.45 2.47
N LYS A 357 13.38 -20.41 2.27
CA LYS A 357 12.63 -19.15 2.09
C LYS A 357 12.79 -18.20 3.27
N ILE A 358 12.67 -18.71 4.49
CA ILE A 358 12.90 -17.93 5.72
C ILE A 358 14.32 -17.34 5.74
N ARG A 359 15.35 -18.15 5.47
CA ARG A 359 16.75 -17.67 5.45
C ARG A 359 16.99 -16.63 4.36
N ASN A 360 16.45 -16.86 3.16
CA ASN A 360 16.58 -15.94 2.03
C ASN A 360 15.90 -14.60 2.35
N PHE A 361 14.72 -14.63 2.98
CA PHE A 361 14.00 -13.42 3.38
C PHE A 361 14.75 -12.63 4.46
N LYS A 362 15.33 -13.31 5.46
CA LYS A 362 16.20 -12.67 6.46
C LYS A 362 17.42 -12.00 5.83
N GLN A 363 18.11 -12.72 4.94
CA GLN A 363 19.27 -12.17 4.23
C GLN A 363 18.88 -10.98 3.36
N TYR A 364 17.71 -11.07 2.73
CA TYR A 364 17.14 -10.01 1.92
C TYR A 364 16.83 -8.74 2.73
N ALA A 365 16.20 -8.85 3.90
CA ALA A 365 16.03 -7.72 4.82
C ALA A 365 17.39 -7.15 5.27
N ALA A 366 18.34 -8.01 5.63
CA ALA A 366 19.67 -7.63 6.09
C ALA A 366 20.48 -6.87 5.03
N ASN A 367 20.36 -7.27 3.75
CA ASN A 367 21.01 -6.57 2.64
C ASN A 367 20.58 -5.09 2.58
N HIS A 368 19.34 -4.79 2.95
CA HIS A 368 18.77 -3.45 2.94
C HIS A 368 18.98 -2.70 4.26
N GLY A 369 19.74 -3.25 5.20
CA GLY A 369 19.96 -2.65 6.53
C GLY A 369 18.75 -2.79 7.46
N ALA A 370 17.86 -3.74 7.21
CA ALA A 370 16.70 -4.05 8.06
C ALA A 370 16.83 -5.47 8.66
N SER A 371 15.97 -5.80 9.62
CA SER A 371 15.83 -7.16 10.15
C SER A 371 14.36 -7.56 10.08
N ALA A 372 14.10 -8.74 9.52
CA ALA A 372 12.76 -9.30 9.44
C ALA A 372 12.21 -9.62 10.85
N GLU A 373 13.09 -9.92 11.80
CA GLU A 373 12.80 -10.13 13.21
C GLU A 373 12.43 -8.84 13.98
N GLY A 374 12.57 -7.66 13.38
CA GLY A 374 12.23 -6.37 13.99
C GLY A 374 10.72 -6.12 14.17
N ASN A 375 9.88 -6.84 13.41
CA ASN A 375 8.43 -6.95 13.60
C ASN A 375 8.16 -7.58 14.99
N PRO A 376 7.12 -7.28 15.82
CA PRO A 376 5.93 -6.44 15.67
C PRO A 376 6.16 -4.91 15.65
N SER A 377 5.24 -4.19 15.00
CA SER A 377 5.15 -2.72 14.99
C SER A 377 4.71 -2.13 16.35
N GLY A 378 4.87 -0.82 16.54
CA GLY A 378 4.41 -0.12 17.76
C GLY A 378 2.91 -0.32 18.07
N GLY A 379 2.06 -0.34 17.03
CA GLY A 379 0.63 -0.61 17.19
C GLY A 379 0.32 -2.04 17.64
N ASN A 380 1.10 -3.02 17.17
CA ASN A 380 0.97 -4.41 17.62
C ASN A 380 1.44 -4.59 19.07
N ASN A 381 2.53 -3.92 19.46
CA ASN A 381 3.04 -3.91 20.84
C ASN A 381 1.96 -3.43 21.82
N PHE A 382 1.27 -2.33 21.49
CA PHE A 382 0.17 -1.80 22.30
C PHE A 382 -0.99 -2.79 22.46
N ARG A 383 -1.22 -3.65 21.46
CA ARG A 383 -2.29 -4.68 21.45
C ARG A 383 -1.80 -6.06 21.93
N GLY A 384 -0.68 -6.11 22.63
CA GLY A 384 -0.24 -7.31 23.34
C GLY A 384 0.60 -8.30 22.51
N LEU A 385 1.19 -7.88 21.39
CA LEU A 385 2.17 -8.70 20.66
C LEU A 385 3.59 -8.24 21.02
N TYR A 386 4.26 -8.97 21.91
CA TYR A 386 5.48 -8.47 22.57
C TYR A 386 6.74 -8.61 21.72
N ASN A 387 6.79 -9.66 20.91
CA ASN A 387 7.93 -10.00 20.05
C ASN A 387 7.45 -10.81 18.84
N ILE A 388 8.37 -11.03 17.90
CA ILE A 388 8.08 -11.74 16.65
C ILE A 388 7.64 -13.18 16.90
N ALA A 389 8.21 -13.90 17.87
CA ALA A 389 7.80 -15.28 18.17
C ALA A 389 6.30 -15.39 18.47
N LEU A 390 5.76 -14.53 19.35
CA LEU A 390 4.31 -14.52 19.64
C LEU A 390 3.47 -14.18 18.42
N LYS A 391 3.89 -13.19 17.62
CA LYS A 391 3.19 -12.80 16.39
C LYS A 391 3.17 -13.98 15.42
N SER A 392 4.32 -14.62 15.22
CA SER A 392 4.49 -15.66 14.23
C SER A 392 3.80 -16.96 14.58
N ILE A 393 3.83 -17.37 15.84
CA ILE A 393 3.05 -18.52 16.30
C ILE A 393 1.57 -18.25 16.04
N GLY A 394 1.08 -17.06 16.37
CA GLY A 394 -0.30 -16.65 16.08
C GLY A 394 -0.62 -16.65 14.58
N ALA A 395 0.27 -16.15 13.73
CA ALA A 395 0.10 -16.15 12.27
C ALA A 395 0.08 -17.57 11.68
N ALA A 396 0.94 -18.46 12.19
CA ALA A 396 1.04 -19.85 11.76
C ALA A 396 -0.24 -20.65 12.06
N ARG A 397 -1.08 -20.22 13.02
CA ARG A 397 -2.38 -20.84 13.31
C ARG A 397 -3.38 -20.82 12.15
N LYS A 398 -3.11 -20.05 11.07
CA LYS A 398 -3.82 -20.16 9.79
C LYS A 398 -3.62 -21.53 9.11
N LYS A 399 -2.65 -22.32 9.59
CA LYS A 399 -2.50 -23.74 9.28
C LYS A 399 -3.04 -24.54 10.47
N ASP A 400 -4.14 -25.26 10.27
CA ASP A 400 -4.62 -26.24 11.25
C ASP A 400 -3.53 -27.32 11.51
N PRO A 401 -3.30 -27.76 12.75
CA PRO A 401 -2.30 -28.78 13.06
C PRO A 401 -2.48 -30.10 12.27
N GLU A 402 -3.72 -30.50 12.01
CA GLU A 402 -4.03 -31.74 11.28
C GLU A 402 -3.76 -31.61 9.78
N VAL A 403 -3.75 -30.38 9.24
CA VAL A 403 -3.49 -30.12 7.83
C VAL A 403 -1.99 -30.20 7.56
N ARG A 404 -1.64 -30.94 6.51
CA ARG A 404 -0.25 -31.09 6.07
C ARG A 404 0.15 -29.97 5.13
N LEU A 405 1.34 -29.39 5.32
CA LEU A 405 1.98 -28.52 4.31
C LEU A 405 2.41 -29.37 3.12
N ASP A 406 1.80 -29.14 1.95
CA ASP A 406 1.99 -29.95 0.74
C ASP A 406 3.04 -29.40 -0.22
N ALA A 407 3.22 -28.08 -0.26
CA ALA A 407 4.16 -27.43 -1.17
C ALA A 407 4.59 -26.05 -0.67
N VAL A 408 5.81 -25.66 -1.05
CA VAL A 408 6.34 -24.31 -0.91
C VAL A 408 6.58 -23.76 -2.31
N ILE A 409 6.11 -22.54 -2.57
CA ILE A 409 6.16 -21.92 -3.90
C ILE A 409 6.76 -20.51 -3.84
N ASP A 410 7.34 -20.08 -4.96
CA ASP A 410 7.74 -18.68 -5.13
C ASP A 410 6.50 -17.77 -5.26
N TYR A 411 6.67 -16.49 -4.96
CA TYR A 411 5.65 -15.46 -5.13
C TYR A 411 4.95 -15.53 -6.50
N GLY A 412 3.63 -15.71 -6.52
CA GLY A 412 2.82 -15.74 -7.75
C GLY A 412 2.94 -17.01 -8.58
N ALA A 413 3.67 -18.04 -8.13
CA ALA A 413 3.76 -19.31 -8.86
C ALA A 413 2.41 -20.06 -8.83
N PRO A 414 1.97 -20.67 -9.93
CA PRO A 414 0.67 -21.35 -9.99
C PRO A 414 0.58 -22.53 -9.00
N MET A 415 -0.55 -22.64 -8.29
CA MET A 415 -0.88 -23.84 -7.51
C MET A 415 -1.58 -24.87 -8.40
N THR A 416 -0.99 -26.05 -8.56
CA THR A 416 -1.44 -27.07 -9.52
C THR A 416 -2.21 -28.22 -8.88
N ASP A 417 -1.85 -28.62 -7.65
CA ASP A 417 -2.47 -29.74 -6.93
C ASP A 417 -3.35 -29.27 -5.76
N SER A 418 -4.26 -30.13 -5.28
CA SER A 418 -5.02 -29.88 -4.04
C SER A 418 -4.11 -29.90 -2.82
N GLY A 419 -4.37 -29.07 -1.81
CA GLY A 419 -3.59 -29.09 -0.58
C GLY A 419 -3.34 -27.73 0.06
N TYR A 420 -2.46 -27.73 1.05
CA TYR A 420 -2.01 -26.52 1.74
C TYR A 420 -0.64 -26.08 1.23
N TYR A 421 -0.56 -24.83 0.78
CA TYR A 421 0.64 -24.22 0.20
C TYR A 421 1.19 -23.15 1.13
N PHE A 422 2.51 -23.01 1.12
CA PHE A 422 3.19 -21.81 1.60
C PHE A 422 3.80 -21.06 0.40
N MET A 423 3.59 -19.74 0.32
CA MET A 423 4.15 -18.88 -0.71
C MET A 423 5.10 -17.85 -0.11
N ASP A 424 6.31 -17.77 -0.67
CA ASP A 424 7.30 -16.74 -0.31
C ASP A 424 6.78 -15.33 -0.66
N SER A 425 6.68 -14.44 0.33
CA SER A 425 6.17 -13.07 0.21
C SER A 425 6.50 -12.23 1.45
N PRO A 426 6.47 -10.88 1.36
CA PRO A 426 6.44 -10.01 2.53
C PRO A 426 5.08 -10.14 3.26
N GLY A 427 5.02 -9.67 4.49
CA GLY A 427 3.83 -9.61 5.35
C GLY A 427 2.92 -8.42 5.05
N ASN A 428 3.37 -7.47 4.22
CA ASN A 428 2.51 -6.42 3.67
C ASN A 428 1.32 -7.03 2.92
N ASP A 429 0.10 -6.68 3.36
CA ASP A 429 -1.11 -7.42 3.01
C ASP A 429 -1.46 -7.39 1.52
N LEU A 430 -1.42 -6.22 0.89
CA LEU A 430 -1.71 -6.06 -0.53
C LEU A 430 -0.65 -6.70 -1.42
N GLU A 431 0.62 -6.62 -1.01
CA GLU A 431 1.72 -7.28 -1.72
C GLU A 431 1.59 -8.80 -1.64
N SER A 432 1.33 -9.36 -0.46
CA SER A 432 1.11 -10.80 -0.27
C SER A 432 -0.09 -11.32 -1.08
N ILE A 433 -1.25 -10.66 -0.97
CA ILE A 433 -2.49 -11.07 -1.67
C ILE A 433 -2.28 -11.07 -3.18
N ALA A 434 -1.57 -10.09 -3.75
CA ALA A 434 -1.31 -10.05 -5.18
C ALA A 434 -0.59 -11.32 -5.67
N GLY A 435 0.37 -11.82 -4.90
CA GLY A 435 1.02 -13.10 -5.18
C GLY A 435 0.04 -14.27 -5.08
N GLN A 436 -0.76 -14.34 -4.00
CA GLN A 436 -1.71 -15.44 -3.78
C GLN A 436 -2.79 -15.50 -4.88
N VAL A 437 -3.30 -14.35 -5.31
CA VAL A 437 -4.25 -14.24 -6.42
C VAL A 437 -3.58 -14.69 -7.72
N ALA A 438 -2.35 -14.27 -8.01
CA ALA A 438 -1.64 -14.75 -9.19
C ALA A 438 -1.35 -16.26 -9.17
N SER A 439 -1.17 -16.85 -7.98
CA SER A 439 -1.07 -18.29 -7.79
C SER A 439 -2.38 -19.04 -8.03
N GLY A 440 -3.51 -18.34 -8.17
CA GLY A 440 -4.82 -18.90 -8.54
C GLY A 440 -5.87 -18.87 -7.43
N CYS A 441 -5.65 -18.15 -6.32
CA CYS A 441 -6.67 -18.02 -5.27
C CYS A 441 -7.90 -17.21 -5.76
N ASN A 442 -9.05 -17.87 -5.84
CA ASN A 442 -10.32 -17.28 -6.28
C ASN A 442 -11.20 -16.78 -5.11
N MET A 443 -10.68 -16.86 -3.88
CA MET A 443 -11.27 -16.28 -2.67
C MET A 443 -10.18 -15.88 -1.68
N ILE A 444 -10.41 -14.81 -0.92
CA ILE A 444 -9.50 -14.35 0.14
C ILE A 444 -10.22 -14.43 1.48
N LEU A 445 -9.61 -15.11 2.46
CA LEU A 445 -9.95 -15.01 3.87
C LEU A 445 -8.96 -14.05 4.53
N PHE A 446 -9.46 -12.88 4.91
CA PHE A 446 -8.66 -11.78 5.42
C PHE A 446 -8.91 -11.59 6.92
N ILE A 447 -7.91 -11.83 7.74
CA ILE A 447 -8.02 -11.78 9.21
C ILE A 447 -7.42 -10.48 9.73
N THR A 448 -8.12 -9.80 10.63
CA THR A 448 -7.66 -8.54 11.19
C THR A 448 -8.15 -8.30 12.61
N GLY A 449 -7.25 -7.90 13.52
CA GLY A 449 -7.64 -7.50 14.87
C GLY A 449 -8.13 -6.05 14.97
N ASN A 450 -7.61 -5.17 14.11
CA ASN A 450 -7.96 -3.77 14.14
C ASN A 450 -9.12 -3.40 13.19
N GLY A 451 -9.51 -4.32 12.30
CA GLY A 451 -10.60 -4.13 11.34
C GLY A 451 -10.13 -3.56 10.00
N SER A 452 -9.12 -4.16 9.38
CA SER A 452 -8.69 -3.73 8.04
C SER A 452 -9.73 -3.98 6.95
N ILE A 453 -9.81 -3.02 6.04
CA ILE A 453 -10.80 -2.95 4.96
C ILE A 453 -10.17 -3.28 3.60
N THR A 454 -8.93 -3.78 3.57
CA THR A 454 -8.21 -4.16 2.35
C THR A 454 -9.04 -5.08 1.45
N ASN A 455 -9.15 -4.77 0.16
CA ASN A 455 -9.90 -5.53 -0.84
C ASN A 455 -9.09 -5.67 -2.12
N PHE A 456 -9.27 -6.79 -2.82
CA PHE A 456 -8.69 -7.03 -4.13
C PHE A 456 -9.74 -6.84 -5.26
N PRO A 457 -9.40 -6.24 -6.41
CA PRO A 457 -10.38 -5.78 -7.41
C PRO A 457 -11.31 -6.84 -8.01
N PHE A 458 -10.82 -8.06 -8.23
CA PHE A 458 -11.58 -9.11 -8.92
C PHE A 458 -11.68 -10.43 -8.14
N VAL A 459 -11.30 -10.42 -6.86
CA VAL A 459 -11.37 -11.60 -5.98
C VAL A 459 -12.14 -11.25 -4.71
N PRO A 460 -13.24 -11.96 -4.38
CA PRO A 460 -14.02 -11.65 -3.20
C PRO A 460 -13.18 -11.86 -1.93
N THR A 461 -13.27 -10.89 -1.02
CA THR A 461 -12.51 -10.87 0.23
C THR A 461 -13.46 -10.96 1.41
N LEU A 462 -13.48 -12.09 2.12
CA LEU A 462 -14.19 -12.28 3.38
C LEU A 462 -13.33 -11.75 4.53
N LYS A 463 -13.87 -10.84 5.34
CA LYS A 463 -13.16 -10.21 6.46
C LYS A 463 -13.57 -10.78 7.79
N PHE A 464 -12.56 -11.17 8.56
CA PHE A 464 -12.67 -11.76 9.89
C PHE A 464 -12.10 -10.76 10.88
N VAL A 465 -12.87 -10.47 11.93
CA VAL A 465 -12.39 -9.64 13.03
C VAL A 465 -12.31 -10.43 14.33
N THR A 466 -11.23 -10.22 15.08
CA THR A 466 -10.80 -11.12 16.18
C THR A 466 -11.56 -10.91 17.49
N THR A 467 -12.28 -9.79 17.63
CA THR A 467 -13.03 -9.40 18.83
C THR A 467 -14.44 -8.88 18.48
N THR A 468 -15.42 -9.18 19.33
CA THR A 468 -16.83 -8.84 19.10
C THR A 468 -17.08 -7.33 19.13
N GLY A 469 -16.46 -6.60 20.07
CA GLY A 469 -16.61 -5.14 20.14
C GLY A 469 -16.14 -4.43 18.87
N ARG A 470 -15.07 -4.93 18.23
CA ARG A 470 -14.60 -4.39 16.94
C ARG A 470 -15.55 -4.76 15.80
N PHE A 471 -16.11 -5.97 15.81
CA PHE A 471 -17.13 -6.38 14.83
C PHE A 471 -18.35 -5.48 14.86
N GLU A 472 -18.90 -5.21 16.04
CA GLU A 472 -20.09 -4.36 16.18
C GLU A 472 -19.84 -2.95 15.62
N MET A 473 -18.64 -2.40 15.88
CA MET A 473 -18.25 -1.08 15.40
C MET A 473 -18.04 -1.00 13.88
N LEU A 474 -17.64 -2.11 13.24
CA LEU A 474 -17.29 -2.21 11.81
C LEU A 474 -18.19 -3.22 11.07
N SER A 475 -19.43 -3.38 11.53
CA SER A 475 -20.35 -4.42 11.03
C SER A 475 -20.80 -4.23 9.57
N ASN A 476 -20.54 -3.06 8.99
CA ASN A 476 -20.73 -2.80 7.56
C ASN A 476 -19.55 -3.27 6.71
N GLU A 477 -18.38 -3.47 7.32
CA GLU A 477 -17.13 -3.81 6.64
C GLU A 477 -16.63 -5.23 6.97
N MET A 478 -17.13 -5.87 8.04
CA MET A 478 -16.69 -7.19 8.49
C MET A 478 -17.74 -8.27 8.20
N ASP A 479 -17.31 -9.37 7.61
CA ASP A 479 -18.17 -10.51 7.29
C ASP A 479 -18.32 -11.48 8.48
N VAL A 480 -17.25 -11.70 9.24
CA VAL A 480 -17.16 -12.75 10.28
C VAL A 480 -16.71 -12.17 11.61
N ASN A 481 -17.51 -12.39 12.66
CA ASN A 481 -17.12 -12.13 14.04
C ASN A 481 -16.42 -13.36 14.64
N ALA A 482 -15.09 -13.44 14.54
CA ALA A 482 -14.32 -14.49 15.19
C ALA A 482 -14.24 -14.28 16.72
N GLY A 483 -14.50 -13.05 17.20
CA GLY A 483 -14.55 -12.71 18.62
C GLY A 483 -15.56 -13.52 19.44
N ARG A 484 -16.60 -14.06 18.80
CA ARG A 484 -17.54 -15.00 19.43
C ARG A 484 -16.86 -16.20 20.10
N TYR A 485 -15.70 -16.62 19.59
CA TYR A 485 -14.91 -17.67 20.24
C TYR A 485 -14.42 -17.24 21.63
N ASN A 486 -13.98 -15.98 21.75
CA ASN A 486 -13.62 -15.40 23.04
C ASN A 486 -14.84 -15.24 23.95
N ASP A 487 -16.04 -15.08 23.39
CA ASP A 487 -17.31 -14.97 24.13
C ASP A 487 -17.90 -16.34 24.53
N GLY A 488 -17.25 -17.45 24.17
CA GLY A 488 -17.60 -18.82 24.59
C GLY A 488 -18.28 -19.68 23.52
N GLU A 489 -18.43 -19.19 22.28
CA GLU A 489 -18.88 -20.01 21.15
C GLU A 489 -17.84 -21.10 20.82
N SER A 490 -18.29 -22.26 20.36
CA SER A 490 -17.36 -23.33 19.95
C SER A 490 -16.69 -23.01 18.61
N MET A 491 -15.42 -23.40 18.45
CA MET A 491 -14.73 -23.27 17.16
C MET A 491 -15.40 -24.12 16.08
N GLU A 492 -16.01 -25.26 16.44
CA GLU A 492 -16.75 -26.14 15.53
C GLU A 492 -17.95 -25.41 14.90
N ASN A 493 -18.80 -24.77 15.72
CA ASN A 493 -19.96 -24.02 15.23
C ASN A 493 -19.52 -22.85 14.33
N LEU A 494 -18.52 -22.08 14.76
CA LEU A 494 -17.99 -20.96 13.97
C LEU A 494 -17.42 -21.45 12.63
N SER A 495 -16.71 -22.57 12.63
CA SER A 495 -16.11 -23.15 11.42
C SER A 495 -17.18 -23.55 10.41
N GLN A 496 -18.24 -24.22 10.87
CA GLN A 496 -19.35 -24.63 10.01
C GLN A 496 -20.07 -23.41 9.42
N GLU A 497 -20.49 -22.45 10.25
CA GLU A 497 -21.16 -21.23 9.79
C GLU A 497 -20.31 -20.45 8.77
N THR A 498 -19.01 -20.36 9.01
CA THR A 498 -18.10 -19.62 8.15
C THR A 498 -17.77 -20.37 6.85
N PHE A 499 -17.69 -21.70 6.88
CA PHE A 499 -17.53 -22.52 5.68
C PHE A 499 -18.77 -22.40 4.76
N GLU A 500 -19.97 -22.40 5.33
CA GLU A 500 -21.21 -22.17 4.59
C GLU A 500 -21.22 -20.77 3.96
N LEU A 501 -20.85 -19.72 4.72
CA LEU A 501 -20.72 -18.36 4.20
C LEU A 501 -19.68 -18.27 3.06
N THR A 502 -18.54 -18.95 3.22
CA THR A 502 -17.49 -19.03 2.18
C THR A 502 -18.06 -19.60 0.88
N THR A 503 -18.86 -20.68 0.97
CA THR A 503 -19.49 -21.32 -0.19
C THR A 503 -20.58 -20.44 -0.83
N ARG A 504 -21.37 -19.71 -0.03
CA ARG A 504 -22.35 -18.75 -0.55
C ARG A 504 -21.70 -17.59 -1.29
N ILE A 505 -20.60 -17.05 -0.75
CA ILE A 505 -19.85 -15.97 -1.41
C ILE A 505 -19.17 -16.47 -2.69
N ALA A 506 -18.61 -17.68 -2.68
CA ALA A 506 -18.13 -18.33 -3.91
C ALA A 506 -19.24 -18.41 -4.98
N SER A 507 -20.47 -18.68 -4.54
CA SER A 507 -21.67 -18.80 -5.38
C SER A 507 -22.23 -17.47 -5.91
N GLY A 508 -21.67 -16.33 -5.49
CA GLY A 508 -22.05 -15.00 -6.00
C GLY A 508 -22.70 -14.06 -4.98
N GLU A 509 -22.88 -14.47 -3.73
CA GLU A 509 -23.17 -13.52 -2.64
C GLU A 509 -21.99 -12.54 -2.52
N LYS A 510 -22.26 -11.23 -2.44
CA LYS A 510 -21.22 -10.22 -2.29
C LYS A 510 -20.72 -10.16 -0.86
N SER A 511 -19.40 -10.21 -0.65
CA SER A 511 -18.83 -9.94 0.66
C SER A 511 -18.99 -8.47 1.05
N LYS A 512 -18.88 -8.15 2.34
CA LYS A 512 -18.82 -6.77 2.82
C LYS A 512 -17.69 -5.97 2.14
N GLY A 513 -16.56 -6.63 1.88
CA GLY A 513 -15.45 -6.05 1.12
C GLY A 513 -15.86 -5.59 -0.29
N GLU A 514 -16.63 -6.40 -1.02
CA GLU A 514 -17.13 -6.01 -2.35
C GLU A 514 -18.18 -4.89 -2.30
N LEU A 515 -18.98 -4.85 -1.23
CA LEU A 515 -19.97 -3.80 -1.01
C LEU A 515 -19.34 -2.47 -0.60
N ALA A 516 -18.11 -2.48 -0.08
CA ALA A 516 -17.39 -1.28 0.36
C ALA A 516 -17.00 -0.33 -0.81
N GLY A 517 -16.96 -0.83 -2.05
CA GLY A 517 -16.76 0.00 -3.24
C GLY A 517 -15.33 0.54 -3.41
N HIS A 518 -14.34 -0.04 -2.73
CA HIS A 518 -12.93 0.26 -2.93
C HIS A 518 -12.08 -1.01 -2.97
N SER A 519 -11.01 -1.00 -3.76
CA SER A 519 -10.02 -2.08 -3.85
C SER A 519 -8.68 -1.54 -4.33
N GLN A 520 -7.62 -2.30 -4.09
CA GLN A 520 -6.27 -1.92 -4.52
C GLN A 520 -5.45 -3.14 -4.89
N VAL A 521 -4.43 -2.91 -5.71
CA VAL A 521 -3.41 -3.90 -6.05
C VAL A 521 -2.06 -3.27 -5.76
N GLN A 522 -1.20 -4.05 -5.11
CA GLN A 522 0.20 -3.71 -4.96
C GLN A 522 1.02 -4.97 -5.22
N LEU A 523 2.03 -4.87 -6.07
CA LEU A 523 2.98 -5.97 -6.27
C LEU A 523 4.12 -5.83 -5.28
N TRP A 524 4.79 -6.94 -4.97
CA TRP A 524 6.05 -6.90 -4.24
C TRP A 524 7.08 -6.07 -5.04
N ARG A 525 7.34 -4.84 -4.54
CA ARG A 525 8.02 -3.79 -5.31
C ARG A 525 9.46 -4.14 -5.68
N ASN A 526 10.00 -3.48 -6.71
CA ASN A 526 11.38 -3.63 -7.15
C ASN A 526 12.33 -2.87 -6.23
N TRP A 527 13.41 -3.52 -5.79
CA TRP A 527 14.38 -2.91 -4.90
C TRP A 527 15.72 -2.91 -5.64
N GLN A 528 16.24 -1.72 -5.93
CA GLN A 528 17.44 -1.56 -6.73
C GLN A 528 18.70 -1.70 -5.85
N GLN A 529 19.06 -2.94 -5.52
CA GLN A 529 20.31 -3.24 -4.82
C GLN A 529 21.03 -4.43 -5.48
N SER A 530 22.25 -4.21 -5.96
CA SER A 530 23.08 -5.22 -6.62
C SER A 530 24.25 -5.73 -5.76
N SER A 531 24.47 -5.17 -4.57
CA SER A 531 25.51 -5.58 -3.61
C SER A 531 25.14 -5.20 -2.17
N PRO A 532 25.71 -5.86 -1.13
CA PRO A 532 25.54 -5.44 0.27
C PRO A 532 25.93 -3.96 0.46
N LEU A 533 25.13 -3.20 1.21
CA LEU A 533 25.35 -1.76 1.43
C LEU A 533 26.49 -1.50 2.40
N ASP A 534 27.28 -0.46 2.12
CA ASP A 534 28.07 0.22 3.15
C ASP A 534 27.14 1.18 3.91
N PRO A 535 27.15 1.19 5.26
CA PRO A 535 26.34 2.11 6.07
C PRO A 535 26.50 3.60 5.71
N ARG A 536 27.59 3.98 5.04
CA ARG A 536 27.84 5.36 4.57
C ARG A 536 26.98 5.77 3.37
N ASP A 537 26.45 4.82 2.60
CA ASP A 537 25.68 5.08 1.37
C ASP A 537 24.18 5.30 1.64
N VAL A 538 23.76 5.26 2.91
CA VAL A 538 22.34 5.25 3.33
C VAL A 538 21.85 6.63 3.78
N ASN A 539 22.75 7.54 4.16
CA ASN A 539 22.37 8.84 4.71
C ASN A 539 22.12 9.87 3.59
N PRO A 540 21.03 10.65 3.67
CA PRO A 540 20.81 11.79 2.77
C PRO A 540 22.03 12.71 2.79
N ILE A 541 22.48 13.16 1.62
CA ILE A 541 23.53 14.18 1.54
C ILE A 541 23.01 15.44 2.25
N PRO A 542 23.65 15.93 3.33
CA PRO A 542 23.22 17.14 3.98
C PRO A 542 23.29 18.32 2.99
N THR A 543 22.15 18.94 2.71
CA THR A 543 22.08 20.12 1.84
C THR A 543 22.00 21.37 2.69
N ASP A 544 22.69 22.45 2.30
CA ASP A 544 22.63 23.74 2.99
C ASP A 544 21.35 24.54 2.70
N GLY A 545 20.53 24.06 1.76
CA GLY A 545 19.24 24.66 1.39
C GLY A 545 19.37 26.03 0.71
N ARG A 546 20.56 26.37 0.18
CA ARG A 546 20.81 27.65 -0.51
C ARG A 546 20.68 27.47 -2.02
N PRO A 547 20.08 28.42 -2.75
CA PRO A 547 19.96 28.32 -4.20
C PRO A 547 21.34 28.33 -4.87
N ILE A 548 21.45 27.66 -6.03
CA ILE A 548 22.65 27.72 -6.88
C ILE A 548 22.71 29.06 -7.61
N ASP A 549 23.92 29.53 -7.90
CA ASP A 549 24.09 30.73 -8.72
C ASP A 549 23.84 30.40 -10.21
N VAL A 550 23.03 31.23 -10.86
CA VAL A 550 22.79 31.17 -12.31
C VAL A 550 23.32 32.44 -12.98
N GLY A 551 23.54 32.38 -14.29
CA GLY A 551 23.95 33.52 -15.12
C GLY A 551 22.95 34.67 -15.11
N ALA A 552 23.34 35.82 -15.66
CA ALA A 552 22.47 37.00 -15.64
C ALA A 552 21.22 36.78 -16.52
N GLY A 553 20.05 37.06 -15.97
CA GLY A 553 18.77 36.99 -16.67
C GLY A 553 18.24 38.36 -17.11
N LYS A 554 17.12 38.36 -17.84
CA LYS A 554 16.30 39.55 -18.09
C LYS A 554 15.17 39.59 -17.07
N LYS A 555 15.00 40.72 -16.39
CA LYS A 555 13.86 40.92 -15.49
C LYS A 555 12.54 40.88 -16.25
N ARG A 556 11.58 40.10 -15.76
CA ARG A 556 10.25 39.91 -16.32
C ARG A 556 9.18 40.40 -15.37
N HIS A 557 8.00 40.65 -15.91
CA HIS A 557 6.84 41.11 -15.15
C HIS A 557 5.65 40.20 -15.44
N MET A 558 5.00 39.74 -14.39
CA MET A 558 3.76 38.97 -14.44
C MET A 558 2.92 39.36 -13.22
N SER A 559 1.60 39.40 -13.39
CA SER A 559 0.66 39.48 -12.30
C SER A 559 -0.50 38.51 -12.51
N PHE A 560 -1.01 37.94 -11.43
CA PHE A 560 -2.15 37.02 -11.47
C PHE A 560 -3.06 37.26 -10.27
N TYR A 561 -4.33 36.90 -10.41
CA TYR A 561 -5.28 36.99 -9.31
C TYR A 561 -5.35 35.63 -8.62
N GLY A 562 -4.86 35.58 -7.39
CA GLY A 562 -4.69 34.34 -6.64
C GLY A 562 -5.39 34.39 -5.28
N TYR A 563 -4.92 33.52 -4.40
CA TYR A 563 -5.39 33.38 -3.03
C TYR A 563 -4.26 33.77 -2.08
N GLN A 564 -4.59 34.50 -1.03
CA GLN A 564 -3.63 34.78 0.04
C GLN A 564 -3.37 33.48 0.80
N SER A 565 -2.12 33.02 0.77
CA SER A 565 -1.61 31.92 1.60
C SER A 565 -0.73 32.48 2.72
N ARG A 566 -0.24 31.59 3.60
CA ARG A 566 0.70 31.95 4.67
C ARG A 566 2.02 32.50 4.13
N ASP A 567 2.53 31.89 3.06
CA ASP A 567 3.89 32.12 2.56
C ASP A 567 3.93 32.89 1.23
N GLY A 568 2.83 33.58 0.90
CA GLY A 568 2.70 34.37 -0.34
C GLY A 568 1.33 34.26 -0.98
N ILE A 569 1.26 34.54 -2.28
CA ILE A 569 0.02 34.46 -3.06
C ILE A 569 0.11 33.28 -4.02
N THR A 570 -0.92 32.44 -4.03
CA THR A 570 -0.94 31.19 -4.79
C THR A 570 -2.06 31.16 -5.84
N SER A 571 -1.91 30.39 -6.91
CA SER A 571 -2.87 30.37 -8.03
C SER A 571 -4.10 29.47 -7.81
N ASP A 572 -4.04 28.51 -6.88
CA ASP A 572 -5.11 27.54 -6.65
C ASP A 572 -5.45 27.41 -5.16
N ASN A 573 -6.59 26.79 -4.86
CA ASN A 573 -7.05 26.50 -3.52
C ASN A 573 -7.66 25.10 -3.47
N VAL A 574 -7.01 24.21 -2.73
CA VAL A 574 -7.26 22.76 -2.71
C VAL A 574 -7.52 22.31 -1.28
N GLY A 575 -8.54 21.45 -1.12
CA GLY A 575 -8.77 20.66 0.08
C GLY A 575 -8.08 19.31 -0.07
N LEU A 576 -7.14 18.99 0.82
CA LEU A 576 -6.35 17.76 0.73
C LEU A 576 -6.83 16.73 1.75
N ILE A 577 -7.09 15.50 1.30
CA ILE A 577 -7.14 14.34 2.18
C ILE A 577 -5.84 13.57 1.98
N MET A 578 -4.95 13.62 2.97
CA MET A 578 -3.66 12.95 2.91
C MET A 578 -3.78 11.59 3.60
N PRO A 579 -3.83 10.47 2.85
CA PRO A 579 -3.77 9.16 3.48
C PRO A 579 -2.42 8.98 4.17
N THR A 580 -2.39 8.33 5.33
CA THR A 580 -1.13 7.97 6.02
C THR A 580 -0.62 6.60 5.60
N SER A 581 -1.43 5.84 4.85
CA SER A 581 -1.11 4.48 4.46
C SER A 581 -1.77 4.07 3.14
N LEU A 582 -1.20 3.04 2.52
CA LEU A 582 -1.77 2.36 1.36
C LEU A 582 -3.25 2.01 1.59
N CYS A 583 -3.59 1.43 2.75
CA CYS A 583 -4.94 0.99 3.08
C CYS A 583 -5.96 2.14 3.19
N SER A 584 -5.55 3.36 3.59
CA SER A 584 -6.45 4.52 3.64
C SER A 584 -6.54 5.29 2.31
N GLY A 585 -5.66 4.99 1.34
CA GLY A 585 -5.58 5.72 0.07
C GLY A 585 -6.89 5.73 -0.73
N GLN A 586 -7.49 4.57 -0.97
CA GLN A 586 -8.74 4.51 -1.74
C GLN A 586 -9.94 5.11 -0.98
N VAL A 587 -9.96 5.00 0.36
CA VAL A 587 -10.98 5.64 1.19
C VAL A 587 -10.86 7.16 1.08
N ALA A 588 -9.65 7.70 1.15
CA ALA A 588 -9.39 9.13 0.95
C ALA A 588 -9.90 9.59 -0.42
N GLN A 589 -9.66 8.82 -1.48
CA GLN A 589 -10.12 9.12 -2.82
C GLN A 589 -11.65 9.11 -2.93
N LEU A 590 -12.33 8.14 -2.31
CA LEU A 590 -13.79 8.09 -2.26
C LEU A 590 -14.37 9.33 -1.56
N ILE A 591 -13.81 9.73 -0.42
CA ILE A 591 -14.26 10.92 0.32
C ILE A 591 -14.01 12.19 -0.52
N ALA A 592 -12.84 12.32 -1.14
CA ALA A 592 -12.54 13.45 -2.03
C ALA A 592 -13.54 13.55 -3.20
N ASN A 593 -13.89 12.41 -3.81
CA ASN A 593 -14.91 12.35 -4.86
C ASN A 593 -16.30 12.78 -4.35
N GLN A 594 -16.70 12.31 -3.17
CA GLN A 594 -17.97 12.71 -2.53
C GLN A 594 -18.03 14.20 -2.22
N LEU A 595 -16.93 14.80 -1.76
CA LEU A 595 -16.82 16.24 -1.52
C LEU A 595 -16.90 17.03 -2.83
N ASN A 596 -16.26 16.55 -3.90
CA ASN A 596 -16.34 17.16 -5.22
C ASN A 596 -17.73 17.08 -5.86
N VAL A 597 -18.52 16.06 -5.53
CA VAL A 597 -19.94 16.00 -5.90
C VAL A 597 -20.72 17.01 -5.05
N SER A 598 -20.59 16.94 -3.72
CA SER A 598 -21.34 17.79 -2.78
C SER A 598 -21.10 19.29 -3.01
N ARG A 599 -19.87 19.71 -3.34
CA ARG A 599 -19.53 21.12 -3.53
C ARG A 599 -20.25 21.79 -4.71
N LYS A 600 -20.82 21.02 -5.65
CA LYS A 600 -21.59 21.59 -6.77
C LYS A 600 -22.85 22.31 -6.29
N ASP A 601 -23.41 21.83 -5.18
CA ASP A 601 -24.68 22.32 -4.64
C ASP A 601 -24.55 22.92 -3.23
N GLU A 602 -23.37 22.81 -2.59
CA GLU A 602 -23.10 23.34 -1.24
C GLU A 602 -22.17 24.58 -1.28
N PRO A 603 -22.67 25.81 -1.04
CA PRO A 603 -21.88 27.04 -1.18
C PRO A 603 -20.62 27.13 -0.29
N LYS A 604 -20.61 26.44 0.85
CA LYS A 604 -19.47 26.44 1.77
C LYS A 604 -18.31 25.61 1.21
N LEU A 605 -18.59 24.40 0.75
CA LEU A 605 -17.59 23.54 0.10
C LEU A 605 -17.15 24.09 -1.27
N ALA A 606 -18.02 24.84 -1.95
CA ALA A 606 -17.70 25.51 -3.21
C ALA A 606 -16.61 26.60 -3.09
N ARG A 607 -16.24 27.01 -1.86
CA ARG A 607 -15.15 27.97 -1.63
C ARG A 607 -13.76 27.40 -2.00
N ILE A 608 -13.61 26.07 -1.96
CA ILE A 608 -12.42 25.35 -2.42
C ILE A 608 -12.58 24.97 -3.90
N ASN A 609 -11.52 25.07 -4.70
CA ASN A 609 -11.58 24.80 -6.15
C ASN A 609 -11.62 23.32 -6.50
N ARG A 610 -11.15 22.44 -5.62
CA ARG A 610 -11.23 20.97 -5.73
C ARG A 610 -10.77 20.28 -4.45
N TYR A 611 -11.33 19.12 -4.19
CA TYR A 611 -10.86 18.20 -3.15
C TYR A 611 -10.06 17.08 -3.78
N ILE A 612 -8.90 16.73 -3.24
CA ILE A 612 -8.07 15.65 -3.77
C ILE A 612 -7.62 14.71 -2.66
N ALA A 613 -7.26 13.50 -3.05
CA ALA A 613 -6.47 12.59 -2.25
C ALA A 613 -5.14 12.31 -2.96
N LEU A 614 -4.05 12.20 -2.20
CA LEU A 614 -2.74 11.81 -2.72
C LEU A 614 -2.51 10.33 -2.40
N VAL A 615 -3.18 9.47 -3.16
CA VAL A 615 -3.12 8.01 -3.00
C VAL A 615 -1.71 7.48 -3.31
N HIS A 616 -1.09 6.79 -2.37
CA HIS A 616 0.25 6.20 -2.50
C HIS A 616 0.29 4.79 -1.90
N THR A 617 1.46 4.15 -1.96
CA THR A 617 1.66 2.76 -1.49
C THR A 617 2.53 2.61 -0.27
N GLU A 618 2.98 3.71 0.30
CA GLU A 618 3.81 3.73 1.51
C GLU A 618 2.96 3.87 2.79
N GLY A 619 3.62 3.83 3.95
CA GLY A 619 3.00 3.89 5.29
C GLY A 619 2.70 2.52 5.90
N CYS A 620 2.59 1.46 5.09
CA CYS A 620 2.41 0.07 5.54
C CYS A 620 3.68 -0.75 5.33
N GLY A 621 4.13 -1.46 6.37
CA GLY A 621 5.06 -2.59 6.24
C GLY A 621 6.31 -2.31 5.40
N SER A 622 6.89 -1.10 5.51
CA SER A 622 8.19 -0.80 4.90
C SER A 622 9.24 -0.50 5.96
N ALA A 623 10.51 -0.72 5.61
CA ALA A 623 11.67 -0.36 6.41
C ALA A 623 12.64 0.49 5.58
N ASN A 624 13.32 1.42 6.26
CA ASN A 624 14.34 2.31 5.71
C ASN A 624 13.82 3.29 4.64
N SER A 625 12.55 3.65 4.72
CA SER A 625 11.91 4.63 3.82
C SER A 625 11.01 5.65 4.55
N GLU A 626 10.93 5.57 5.88
CA GLU A 626 10.01 6.35 6.70
C GLU A 626 10.30 7.85 6.65
N ASP A 627 11.57 8.25 6.70
CA ASP A 627 11.95 9.67 6.66
C ASP A 627 11.61 10.31 5.30
N LEU A 628 11.83 9.59 4.20
CA LEU A 628 11.43 10.03 2.86
C LEU A 628 9.92 10.18 2.77
N PHE A 629 9.17 9.20 3.29
CA PHE A 629 7.72 9.26 3.35
C PHE A 629 7.23 10.47 4.17
N LEU A 630 7.76 10.67 5.38
CA LEU A 630 7.41 11.80 6.25
C LEU A 630 7.76 13.14 5.62
N ASN A 631 8.89 13.25 4.90
CA ASN A 631 9.24 14.44 4.15
C ASN A 631 8.23 14.74 3.04
N ILE A 632 7.81 13.73 2.26
CA ILE A 632 6.78 13.90 1.23
C ILE A 632 5.44 14.32 1.82
N VAL A 633 5.01 13.70 2.92
CA VAL A 633 3.77 14.07 3.61
C VAL A 633 3.84 15.51 4.11
N SER A 634 4.90 15.87 4.83
CA SER A 634 5.11 17.21 5.38
C SER A 634 5.18 18.28 4.29
N GLY A 635 5.88 18.00 3.18
CA GLY A 635 5.99 18.91 2.04
C GLY A 635 4.64 19.22 1.40
N HIS A 636 3.83 18.18 1.13
CA HIS A 636 2.49 18.37 0.55
C HIS A 636 1.51 19.06 1.50
N LEU A 637 1.57 18.77 2.80
CA LEU A 637 0.75 19.46 3.81
C LEU A 637 1.08 20.96 3.90
N GLN A 638 2.30 21.35 3.56
CA GLN A 638 2.77 22.73 3.55
C GLN A 638 2.68 23.40 2.17
N HIS A 639 2.20 22.69 1.15
CA HIS A 639 2.07 23.23 -0.19
C HIS A 639 1.06 24.39 -0.22
N GLN A 640 1.37 25.49 -0.92
CA GLN A 640 0.59 26.73 -0.86
C GLN A 640 -0.85 26.62 -1.38
N PHE A 641 -1.09 25.74 -2.36
CA PHE A 641 -2.46 25.35 -2.77
C PHE A 641 -3.32 24.82 -1.63
N ILE A 642 -2.75 24.22 -0.59
CA ILE A 642 -3.53 23.57 0.46
C ILE A 642 -4.10 24.62 1.39
N THR A 643 -5.42 24.79 1.33
CA THR A 643 -6.15 25.65 2.26
C THR A 643 -6.52 24.93 3.53
N HIS A 644 -6.89 23.65 3.41
CA HIS A 644 -7.09 22.78 4.55
C HIS A 644 -6.71 21.37 4.19
N ALA A 645 -6.15 20.63 5.16
CA ALA A 645 -5.86 19.23 4.99
C ALA A 645 -6.40 18.39 6.15
N VAL A 646 -6.85 17.19 5.80
CA VAL A 646 -7.24 16.14 6.74
C VAL A 646 -6.31 14.95 6.52
N LEU A 647 -5.60 14.54 7.57
CA LEU A 647 -4.86 13.28 7.55
C LEU A 647 -5.81 12.13 7.86
N LEU A 648 -5.84 11.16 6.96
CA LEU A 648 -6.68 9.98 7.09
C LEU A 648 -5.82 8.75 7.32
N GLU A 649 -5.84 8.27 8.56
CA GLU A 649 -5.22 7.01 8.91
C GLU A 649 -6.20 5.86 8.78
N HIS A 650 -5.66 4.66 8.63
CA HIS A 650 -6.46 3.46 8.69
C HIS A 650 -6.48 2.92 10.12
N GLY A 651 -5.31 2.85 10.76
CA GLY A 651 -5.07 2.47 12.17
C GLY A 651 -4.14 1.25 12.33
N CYS A 652 -3.80 0.55 11.25
CA CYS A 652 -2.90 -0.62 11.24
C CYS A 652 -1.47 -0.31 10.78
N GLU A 653 -1.26 0.87 10.20
CA GLU A 653 -0.01 1.28 9.57
C GLU A 653 1.17 1.35 10.54
N ARG A 654 2.39 1.45 10.00
CA ARG A 654 3.57 1.70 10.82
C ARG A 654 3.61 3.16 11.27
N THR A 655 3.29 4.07 10.34
CA THR A 655 3.34 5.53 10.52
C THR A 655 1.95 6.10 10.76
N HIS A 656 1.49 6.03 12.01
CA HIS A 656 0.18 6.54 12.42
C HIS A 656 0.15 8.09 12.50
N ASN A 657 -1.04 8.67 12.67
CA ASN A 657 -1.22 10.12 12.83
C ASN A 657 -0.30 10.72 13.91
N ASP A 658 -0.07 10.03 15.03
CA ASP A 658 0.80 10.51 16.10
C ASP A 658 2.26 10.65 15.67
N ALA A 659 2.77 9.75 14.83
CA ALA A 659 4.13 9.83 14.31
C ALA A 659 4.29 11.06 13.42
N ILE A 660 3.31 11.31 12.55
CA ILE A 660 3.31 12.50 11.68
C ILE A 660 3.19 13.78 12.51
N ARG A 661 2.38 13.80 13.59
CA ARG A 661 2.33 14.97 14.51
C ARG A 661 3.70 15.28 15.10
N HIS A 662 4.41 14.27 15.58
CA HIS A 662 5.75 14.45 16.15
C HIS A 662 6.75 14.93 15.09
N ASP A 663 6.72 14.36 13.89
CA ASP A 663 7.55 14.80 12.77
C ASP A 663 7.30 16.27 12.42
N LEU A 664 6.04 16.66 12.28
CA LEU A 664 5.65 18.06 12.02
C LEU A 664 6.16 19.00 13.11
N LEU A 665 5.97 18.66 14.39
CA LEU A 665 6.48 19.46 15.51
C LEU A 665 8.01 19.58 15.48
N SER A 666 8.72 18.50 15.17
CA SER A 666 10.19 18.50 15.07
C SER A 666 10.70 19.43 13.96
N LYS A 667 9.89 19.63 12.92
CA LYS A 667 10.13 20.55 11.79
C LYS A 667 9.57 21.96 12.02
N GLY A 668 9.03 22.25 13.20
CA GLY A 668 8.44 23.56 13.53
C GLY A 668 7.08 23.83 12.88
N VAL A 669 6.39 22.78 12.41
CA VAL A 669 5.06 22.86 11.80
C VAL A 669 4.00 22.55 12.85
N ASP A 670 3.09 23.49 13.09
CA ASP A 670 1.98 23.34 14.03
C ASP A 670 0.95 22.31 13.51
N PRO A 671 0.77 21.14 14.18
CA PRO A 671 -0.17 20.12 13.75
C PRO A 671 -1.64 20.50 13.92
N THR A 672 -1.96 21.55 14.70
CA THR A 672 -3.35 22.03 14.89
C THR A 672 -3.91 22.71 13.65
N ARG A 673 -3.06 22.97 12.65
CA ARG A 673 -3.45 23.45 11.31
C ARG A 673 -4.18 22.40 10.49
N PHE A 674 -4.10 21.13 10.89
CA PHE A 674 -4.67 20.02 10.15
C PHE A 674 -5.68 19.28 11.00
N ASP A 675 -6.64 18.68 10.32
CA ASP A 675 -7.60 17.77 10.91
C ASP A 675 -7.13 16.32 10.79
N TRP A 676 -7.66 15.46 11.65
CA TRP A 676 -7.20 14.09 11.79
C TRP A 676 -8.41 13.15 11.88
N ALA A 677 -8.37 12.07 11.11
CA ALA A 677 -9.41 11.07 11.03
C ALA A 677 -8.80 9.66 10.97
N SER A 678 -9.57 8.67 11.40
CA SER A 678 -9.15 7.27 11.45
C SER A 678 -10.32 6.38 11.04
N VAL A 679 -10.16 5.61 9.96
CA VAL A 679 -11.24 4.72 9.49
C VAL A 679 -11.65 3.75 10.60
N GLN A 680 -10.67 3.16 11.28
CA GLN A 680 -10.94 2.16 12.31
C GLN A 680 -11.40 2.76 13.61
N LEU A 681 -10.91 3.93 14.06
CA LEU A 681 -11.34 4.50 15.34
C LEU A 681 -12.64 5.29 15.24
N ASP A 682 -12.96 5.84 14.06
CA ASP A 682 -14.19 6.62 13.84
C ASP A 682 -15.40 5.75 13.44
N GLY A 683 -15.22 4.43 13.37
CA GLY A 683 -16.31 3.45 13.20
C GLY A 683 -16.73 3.20 11.75
N GLY A 684 -15.76 3.03 10.87
CA GLY A 684 -15.98 2.55 9.50
C GLY A 684 -16.12 3.65 8.46
N LEU A 685 -16.38 3.25 7.23
CA LEU A 685 -16.27 4.10 6.03
C LEU A 685 -17.26 5.27 6.05
N ASP A 686 -18.52 5.00 6.37
CA ASP A 686 -19.57 6.02 6.34
C ASP A 686 -19.38 7.09 7.42
N ARG A 687 -18.95 6.67 8.61
CA ARG A 687 -18.76 7.59 9.75
C ARG A 687 -17.56 8.49 9.54
N VAL A 688 -16.44 7.92 9.08
CA VAL A 688 -15.24 8.71 8.79
C VAL A 688 -15.46 9.68 7.64
N ALA A 689 -16.19 9.28 6.58
CA ALA A 689 -16.55 10.17 5.48
C ALA A 689 -17.36 11.39 5.95
N LYS A 690 -18.36 11.16 6.83
CA LYS A 690 -19.14 12.25 7.45
C LYS A 690 -18.28 13.18 8.28
N LYS A 691 -17.42 12.63 9.15
CA LYS A 691 -16.49 13.38 9.99
C LYS A 691 -15.55 14.26 9.17
N VAL A 692 -14.92 13.71 8.13
CA VAL A 692 -14.02 14.46 7.24
C VAL A 692 -14.78 15.58 6.53
N GLY A 693 -16.01 15.32 6.08
CA GLY A 693 -16.85 16.35 5.48
C GLY A 693 -17.22 17.48 6.45
N GLU A 694 -17.51 17.16 7.71
CA GLU A 694 -17.76 18.17 8.77
C GLU A 694 -16.49 18.99 9.08
N GLN A 695 -15.33 18.34 9.16
CA GLN A 695 -14.03 19.00 9.35
C GLN A 695 -13.76 20.05 8.26
N PHE A 696 -13.92 19.68 6.98
CA PHE A 696 -13.79 20.65 5.89
C PHE A 696 -14.81 21.78 5.97
N ARG A 697 -16.06 21.49 6.37
CA ARG A 697 -17.05 22.55 6.57
C ARG A 697 -16.57 23.52 7.65
N LEU A 698 -16.16 23.04 8.81
CA LEU A 698 -15.69 23.89 9.91
C LEU A 698 -14.47 24.73 9.51
N ALA A 699 -13.50 24.14 8.83
CA ALA A 699 -12.33 24.85 8.33
C ALA A 699 -12.68 25.99 7.36
N LEU A 700 -13.79 25.85 6.64
CA LEU A 700 -14.28 26.83 5.67
C LEU A 700 -15.28 27.83 6.23
N ASP A 701 -15.43 27.96 7.56
CA ASP A 701 -16.22 29.05 8.15
C ASP A 701 -15.64 30.43 7.84
N PHE A 702 -14.30 30.53 7.80
CA PHE A 702 -13.62 31.77 7.42
C PHE A 702 -13.51 31.89 5.89
N PRO A 703 -13.73 33.09 5.32
CA PRO A 703 -13.62 33.31 3.89
C PRO A 703 -12.17 33.24 3.41
N ILE A 704 -11.95 32.57 2.29
CA ILE A 704 -10.65 32.55 1.61
C ILE A 704 -10.42 33.93 0.98
N GLN A 705 -9.29 34.56 1.31
CA GLN A 705 -8.95 35.89 0.83
C GLN A 705 -8.29 35.82 -0.55
N ARG A 706 -8.69 36.73 -1.44
CA ARG A 706 -8.08 36.91 -2.76
C ARG A 706 -7.05 38.03 -2.73
N ALA A 707 -5.96 37.85 -3.48
CA ALA A 707 -4.90 38.85 -3.59
C ALA A 707 -4.26 38.83 -4.99
N THR A 708 -3.58 39.91 -5.36
CA THR A 708 -2.84 39.99 -6.63
C THR A 708 -1.40 39.53 -6.43
N GLY A 709 -1.09 38.36 -6.97
CA GLY A 709 0.25 37.79 -7.01
C GLY A 709 1.10 38.39 -8.13
N SER A 710 2.39 38.15 -8.05
CA SER A 710 3.39 38.59 -9.00
C SER A 710 4.35 37.47 -9.36
N ILE A 711 5.23 37.68 -10.34
CA ILE A 711 6.18 36.66 -10.80
C ILE A 711 7.05 36.08 -9.68
N LYS A 712 7.38 36.86 -8.64
CA LYS A 712 8.19 36.42 -7.49
C LYS A 712 7.48 35.37 -6.62
N ASP A 713 6.16 35.29 -6.72
CA ASP A 713 5.33 34.35 -5.97
C ASP A 713 5.27 32.98 -6.67
N LEU A 714 5.79 32.88 -7.91
CA LEU A 714 5.80 31.63 -8.67
C LEU A 714 6.92 30.69 -8.24
N LYS A 715 6.55 29.43 -8.06
CA LYS A 715 7.45 28.30 -7.82
C LYS A 715 7.23 27.27 -8.92
N ILE A 716 8.28 26.97 -9.68
CA ILE A 716 8.19 26.17 -10.90
C ILE A 716 9.09 24.94 -10.78
N GLY A 717 8.52 23.76 -10.98
CA GLY A 717 9.30 22.54 -11.21
C GLY A 717 9.68 22.44 -12.68
N LEU A 718 10.92 22.06 -12.99
CA LEU A 718 11.33 21.75 -14.37
C LEU A 718 11.76 20.29 -14.46
N LEU A 719 11.04 19.51 -15.27
CA LEU A 719 11.32 18.11 -15.54
C LEU A 719 11.61 17.94 -17.03
N THR A 720 12.60 17.13 -17.37
CA THR A 720 13.02 16.87 -18.75
C THR A 720 13.30 15.39 -18.92
N GLN A 721 12.76 14.81 -19.99
CA GLN A 721 12.96 13.40 -20.34
C GLN A 721 13.32 13.27 -21.82
N GLY A 722 14.11 12.23 -22.13
CA GLY A 722 14.58 11.97 -23.48
C GLY A 722 15.73 12.89 -23.90
N SER A 723 16.06 12.87 -25.19
CA SER A 723 17.09 13.74 -25.75
C SER A 723 16.59 15.17 -25.85
N ILE A 724 17.44 16.12 -25.49
CA ILE A 724 17.09 17.53 -25.42
C ILE A 724 17.67 18.26 -26.64
N SER A 725 16.80 18.91 -27.41
CA SER A 725 17.21 19.75 -28.53
C SER A 725 18.09 20.92 -28.09
N GLU A 726 18.99 21.40 -28.95
CA GLU A 726 19.73 22.63 -28.66
C GLU A 726 18.81 23.82 -28.39
N ILE A 727 17.67 23.89 -29.07
CA ILE A 727 16.69 24.98 -28.94
C ILE A 727 16.02 24.92 -27.56
N ALA A 728 15.57 23.73 -27.14
CA ALA A 728 14.98 23.51 -25.83
C ALA A 728 16.00 23.75 -24.72
N ALA A 729 17.23 23.25 -24.87
CA ALA A 729 18.33 23.53 -23.94
C ALA A 729 18.56 25.04 -23.76
N ARG A 730 18.63 25.80 -24.85
CA ARG A 730 18.80 27.26 -24.79
C ARG A 730 17.61 27.95 -24.13
N ALA A 731 16.38 27.57 -24.51
CA ALA A 731 15.15 28.14 -24.00
C ALA A 731 14.98 27.91 -22.50
N LEU A 732 15.28 26.69 -22.03
CA LEU A 732 15.21 26.33 -20.61
C LEU A 732 16.27 27.06 -19.78
N ALA A 733 17.51 27.18 -20.27
CA ALA A 733 18.54 27.96 -19.59
C ALA A 733 18.16 29.44 -19.46
N ASP A 734 17.63 30.05 -20.52
CA ASP A 734 17.19 31.45 -20.48
C ASP A 734 15.94 31.64 -19.62
N LEU A 735 15.00 30.69 -19.63
CA LEU A 735 13.85 30.69 -18.74
C LEU A 735 14.29 30.71 -17.27
N ILE A 736 15.26 29.87 -16.91
CA ILE A 736 15.75 29.79 -15.53
C ILE A 736 16.36 31.13 -15.10
N LYS A 737 17.26 31.69 -15.91
CA LYS A 737 17.89 32.98 -15.61
C LYS A 737 16.87 34.10 -15.47
N ASP A 738 15.93 34.22 -16.42
CA ASP A 738 14.90 35.27 -16.42
C ASP A 738 13.99 35.19 -15.18
N LEU A 739 13.58 33.98 -14.78
CA LEU A 739 12.73 33.77 -13.61
C LEU A 739 13.46 34.03 -12.29
N VAL A 740 14.70 33.56 -12.15
CA VAL A 740 15.52 33.82 -10.95
C VAL A 740 15.81 35.31 -10.80
N GLU A 741 16.19 36.00 -11.89
CA GLU A 741 16.38 37.47 -11.90
C GLU A 741 15.09 38.22 -11.56
N SER A 742 13.93 37.63 -11.87
CA SER A 742 12.60 38.17 -11.52
C SER A 742 12.17 37.84 -10.10
N GLY A 743 12.95 37.05 -9.37
CA GLY A 743 12.71 36.66 -7.98
C GLY A 743 11.81 35.44 -7.80
N SER A 744 11.58 34.62 -8.83
CA SER A 744 10.82 33.36 -8.74
C SER A 744 11.69 32.22 -8.20
N THR A 745 11.05 31.08 -7.91
CA THR A 745 11.73 29.84 -7.53
C THR A 745 11.65 28.81 -8.63
N ILE A 746 12.76 28.12 -8.90
CA ILE A 746 12.81 26.97 -9.80
C ILE A 746 13.43 25.79 -9.08
N VAL A 747 12.81 24.62 -9.24
CA VAL A 747 13.34 23.34 -8.73
C VAL A 747 13.53 22.38 -9.89
N LEU A 748 14.73 21.81 -10.01
CA LEU A 748 15.08 20.78 -10.99
C LEU A 748 15.49 19.51 -10.25
N PRO A 749 15.16 18.31 -10.77
CA PRO A 749 15.77 17.09 -10.27
C PRO A 749 17.23 16.99 -10.71
N ASP A 750 18.10 16.45 -9.87
CA ASP A 750 19.53 16.27 -10.16
C ASP A 750 19.81 15.32 -11.34
N ASN A 751 18.87 14.43 -11.66
CA ASN A 751 18.93 13.51 -12.79
C ASN A 751 18.15 13.99 -14.04
N ALA A 752 17.72 15.25 -14.10
CA ALA A 752 17.03 15.82 -15.26
C ALA A 752 17.85 15.64 -16.55
N SER A 753 17.25 15.15 -17.64
CA SER A 753 18.01 14.85 -18.87
C SER A 753 18.71 16.07 -19.49
N VAL A 754 18.21 17.28 -19.21
CA VAL A 754 18.81 18.56 -19.62
C VAL A 754 20.23 18.79 -19.13
N ILE A 755 20.64 18.18 -18.01
CA ILE A 755 22.01 18.29 -17.48
C ILE A 755 23.06 17.74 -18.45
N ASN A 756 22.66 16.77 -19.29
CA ASN A 756 23.55 16.15 -20.27
C ASN A 756 23.80 17.07 -21.49
N SER A 757 23.10 18.20 -21.59
CA SER A 757 23.30 19.18 -22.66
C SER A 757 24.40 20.18 -22.30
N ALA A 758 25.53 20.12 -23.01
CA ALA A 758 26.61 21.11 -22.87
C ALA A 758 26.09 22.54 -23.13
N THR A 759 25.22 22.71 -24.13
CA THR A 759 24.60 23.99 -24.46
C THR A 759 23.79 24.57 -23.30
N PHE A 760 23.02 23.74 -22.59
CA PHE A 760 22.29 24.17 -21.40
C PHE A 760 23.26 24.61 -20.29
N MET A 761 24.24 23.77 -19.97
CA MET A 761 25.19 24.00 -18.88
C MET A 761 26.01 25.28 -19.08
N GLU A 762 26.58 25.47 -20.27
CA GLU A 762 27.35 26.67 -20.61
C GLU A 762 26.49 27.93 -20.53
N ARG A 763 25.25 27.86 -21.03
CA ARG A 763 24.34 29.01 -21.09
C ARG A 763 23.72 29.36 -19.74
N LEU A 764 23.50 28.37 -18.88
CA LEU A 764 22.94 28.55 -17.54
C LEU A 764 23.96 29.20 -16.60
N PHE A 765 25.21 28.72 -16.58
CA PHE A 765 26.20 29.14 -15.57
C PHE A 765 27.15 30.24 -16.03
N GLU A 766 27.34 30.47 -17.34
CA GLU A 766 28.29 31.46 -17.87
C GLU A 766 29.71 31.34 -17.27
N GLY A 767 30.13 30.11 -16.91
CA GLY A 767 31.43 29.81 -16.31
C GLY A 767 31.58 30.11 -14.81
N LYS A 768 30.48 30.38 -14.08
CA LYS A 768 30.51 30.82 -12.66
C LYS A 768 30.47 29.68 -11.62
N GLN A 769 29.79 28.56 -11.89
CA GLN A 769 29.61 27.42 -10.97
C GLN A 769 29.35 26.10 -11.71
N SER A 770 29.33 24.99 -10.97
CA SER A 770 28.93 23.65 -11.43
C SER A 770 27.62 23.20 -10.78
N TRP A 771 26.85 22.37 -11.50
CA TRP A 771 25.64 21.72 -10.99
C TRP A 771 25.93 20.88 -9.74
N ALA A 772 25.15 21.10 -8.68
CA ALA A 772 25.25 20.35 -7.42
C ALA A 772 23.89 20.29 -6.72
N VAL A 773 23.60 19.16 -6.07
CA VAL A 773 22.42 18.98 -5.23
C VAL A 773 22.50 19.94 -4.04
N ASN A 774 21.44 20.74 -3.86
CA ASN A 774 21.32 21.72 -2.76
C ASN A 774 19.94 21.71 -2.10
N LEU A 775 19.06 20.79 -2.50
CA LEU A 775 17.75 20.58 -1.90
C LEU A 775 17.51 19.06 -1.70
N GLY A 776 17.11 18.66 -0.51
CA GLY A 776 16.68 17.28 -0.26
C GLY A 776 15.38 16.94 -1.00
N TYR A 777 15.20 15.67 -1.34
CA TYR A 777 13.98 15.16 -1.99
C TYR A 777 12.71 15.56 -1.22
N GLY A 778 11.84 16.35 -1.87
CA GLY A 778 10.60 16.85 -1.29
C GLY A 778 10.76 17.85 -0.14
N ALA A 779 11.96 18.39 0.08
CA ALA A 779 12.20 19.36 1.14
C ALA A 779 11.50 20.70 0.85
N HIS A 780 11.00 21.34 1.91
CA HIS A 780 10.32 22.63 1.82
C HIS A 780 11.31 23.77 1.52
N LEU A 781 10.92 24.67 0.61
CA LEU A 781 11.74 25.81 0.18
C LEU A 781 11.66 26.98 1.17
N SER A 782 12.81 27.47 1.63
CA SER A 782 12.91 28.60 2.58
C SER A 782 13.20 29.95 1.91
N SER A 783 13.55 29.95 0.62
CA SER A 783 13.91 31.15 -0.14
C SER A 783 13.64 30.96 -1.63
N ASN A 784 13.71 32.06 -2.38
CA ASN A 784 13.57 32.05 -3.84
C ASN A 784 14.94 31.90 -4.51
N GLY A 785 14.95 31.29 -5.70
CA GLY A 785 16.17 31.02 -6.48
C GLY A 785 16.09 29.71 -7.26
N CYS A 786 17.23 29.20 -7.70
CA CYS A 786 17.33 27.93 -8.42
C CYS A 786 17.79 26.81 -7.48
N PHE A 787 17.07 25.69 -7.45
CA PHE A 787 17.36 24.54 -6.61
C PHE A 787 17.46 23.27 -7.43
N VAL A 788 18.39 22.41 -7.06
CA VAL A 788 18.62 21.07 -7.57
C VAL A 788 18.27 20.09 -6.46
N MET A 789 17.12 19.45 -6.62
CA MET A 789 16.56 18.45 -5.70
C MET A 789 17.24 17.10 -5.93
N SER A 790 17.65 16.43 -4.85
CA SER A 790 18.11 15.03 -4.95
C SER A 790 16.99 14.12 -5.45
N THR A 791 17.32 13.14 -6.28
CA THR A 791 16.36 12.12 -6.74
C THR A 791 16.85 10.71 -6.43
N PRO A 792 16.29 10.05 -5.40
CA PRO A 792 16.69 8.68 -5.04
C PRO A 792 16.00 7.63 -5.93
N THR A 793 15.58 8.02 -7.14
CA THR A 793 14.75 7.22 -8.06
C THR A 793 14.89 7.72 -9.49
N THR A 794 14.67 6.82 -10.44
CA THR A 794 14.57 7.15 -11.88
C THR A 794 13.12 7.18 -12.37
N SER A 795 12.13 6.89 -11.52
CA SER A 795 10.71 6.94 -11.89
C SER A 795 10.27 8.39 -12.07
N THR A 796 9.70 8.69 -13.23
CA THR A 796 9.17 10.03 -13.54
C THR A 796 8.02 10.38 -12.59
N THR A 797 7.15 9.40 -12.28
CA THR A 797 6.03 9.60 -11.34
C THR A 797 6.53 9.97 -9.95
N GLU A 798 7.53 9.26 -9.43
CA GLU A 798 8.10 9.55 -8.12
C GLU A 798 8.83 10.90 -8.10
N ILE A 799 9.61 11.24 -9.14
CA ILE A 799 10.27 12.54 -9.25
C ILE A 799 9.25 13.70 -9.21
N MET A 800 8.12 13.57 -9.92
CA MET A 800 7.04 14.57 -9.86
C MET A 800 6.43 14.69 -8.46
N THR A 801 6.26 13.57 -7.74
CA THR A 801 5.82 13.59 -6.34
C THR A 801 6.81 14.35 -5.45
N GLY A 802 8.12 14.14 -5.64
CA GLY A 802 9.17 14.92 -4.97
C GLY A 802 9.07 16.42 -5.27
N LEU A 803 8.97 16.79 -6.55
CA LEU A 803 8.82 18.18 -6.97
C LEU A 803 7.56 18.81 -6.33
N GLY A 804 6.43 18.12 -6.37
CA GLY A 804 5.19 18.55 -5.72
C GLY A 804 5.39 18.85 -4.23
N ALA A 805 6.06 17.98 -3.49
CA ALA A 805 6.34 18.18 -2.07
C ALA A 805 7.17 19.44 -1.77
N THR A 806 8.00 19.92 -2.71
CA THR A 806 8.77 21.17 -2.50
C THR A 806 7.90 22.43 -2.50
N GLY A 807 6.65 22.33 -2.99
CA GLY A 807 5.71 23.45 -3.06
C GLY A 807 5.67 24.18 -4.40
N VAL A 808 6.15 23.55 -5.49
CA VAL A 808 6.03 24.12 -6.84
C VAL A 808 4.57 24.15 -7.30
N GLU A 809 4.13 25.26 -7.88
CA GLU A 809 2.74 25.48 -8.29
C GLU A 809 2.47 25.02 -9.72
N ILE A 810 3.51 24.79 -10.51
CA ILE A 810 3.43 24.26 -11.87
C ILE A 810 4.69 23.46 -12.16
N ILE A 811 4.54 22.34 -12.86
CA ILE A 811 5.67 21.56 -13.40
C ILE A 811 5.69 21.76 -14.91
N LEU A 812 6.78 22.33 -15.42
CA LEU A 812 7.06 22.38 -16.85
C LEU A 812 7.79 21.08 -17.23
N MET A 813 7.21 20.31 -18.14
CA MET A 813 7.71 19.00 -18.54
C MET A 813 8.07 18.99 -20.02
N TYR A 814 9.36 18.88 -20.32
CA TYR A 814 9.80 18.61 -21.69
C TYR A 814 9.80 17.11 -21.95
N THR A 815 9.15 16.69 -23.04
CA THR A 815 9.24 15.34 -23.56
C THR A 815 9.36 15.39 -25.08
N ASN A 816 10.20 14.53 -25.64
CA ASN A 816 10.31 14.31 -27.07
C ASN A 816 9.69 12.96 -27.51
N GLY A 817 9.07 12.25 -26.58
CA GLY A 817 8.45 10.95 -26.80
C GLY A 817 7.08 10.88 -26.13
N ILE A 818 6.89 9.86 -25.29
CA ILE A 818 5.60 9.54 -24.68
C ILE A 818 5.24 10.61 -23.62
N PRO A 819 4.04 11.21 -23.68
CA PRO A 819 3.54 12.08 -22.62
C PRO A 819 3.44 11.35 -21.29
N VAL A 820 3.65 12.07 -20.20
CA VAL A 820 3.66 11.50 -18.86
C VAL A 820 2.36 11.80 -18.12
N ALA A 821 1.99 10.97 -17.16
CA ALA A 821 0.84 11.26 -16.31
C ALA A 821 1.08 12.56 -15.53
N SER A 822 0.05 13.40 -15.39
CA SER A 822 0.14 14.62 -14.58
C SER A 822 0.26 14.28 -13.08
N HIS A 823 0.70 15.23 -12.27
CA HIS A 823 0.56 15.16 -10.82
C HIS A 823 -0.88 15.55 -10.39
N PRO A 824 -1.50 14.92 -9.37
CA PRO A 824 -2.86 15.24 -8.94
C PRO A 824 -3.00 16.62 -8.31
N LEU A 825 -2.03 17.04 -7.48
CA LEU A 825 -1.98 18.38 -6.90
C LEU A 825 -1.46 19.45 -7.89
N VAL A 826 -0.28 19.25 -8.48
CA VAL A 826 0.38 20.27 -9.29
C VAL A 826 0.06 20.09 -10.79
N PRO A 827 -0.40 21.13 -11.50
CA PRO A 827 -0.57 21.05 -12.96
C PRO A 827 0.77 20.82 -13.67
N VAL A 828 0.80 19.85 -14.59
CA VAL A 828 1.98 19.52 -15.40
C VAL A 828 1.75 20.00 -16.83
N LEU A 829 2.50 21.01 -17.24
CA LEU A 829 2.46 21.62 -18.56
C LEU A 829 3.50 20.95 -19.47
N GLN A 830 3.05 20.16 -20.43
CA GLN A 830 3.89 19.28 -21.25
C GLN A 830 4.14 19.87 -22.63
N PHE A 831 5.39 19.88 -23.07
CA PHE A 831 5.76 20.41 -24.37
C PHE A 831 6.90 19.64 -25.02
N GLY A 832 6.95 19.72 -26.35
CA GLY A 832 8.04 19.20 -27.17
C GLY A 832 8.71 20.32 -27.98
N ALA A 833 9.68 19.95 -28.82
CA ALA A 833 10.29 20.87 -29.79
C ALA A 833 9.86 20.51 -31.23
N GLU A 834 9.73 21.52 -32.08
CA GLU A 834 9.35 21.35 -33.48
C GLU A 834 10.41 20.52 -34.24
N GLY A 835 9.95 19.44 -34.90
CA GLY A 835 10.82 18.49 -35.59
C GLY A 835 11.47 17.42 -34.71
N GLU A 836 11.22 17.43 -33.39
CA GLU A 836 11.82 16.48 -32.45
C GLU A 836 10.80 15.76 -31.55
N HIS A 837 9.52 16.12 -31.61
CA HIS A 837 8.46 15.42 -30.89
C HIS A 837 7.91 14.24 -31.70
N ASP A 838 7.36 13.23 -31.02
CA ASP A 838 6.62 12.15 -31.67
C ASP A 838 5.23 12.65 -32.10
N GLU A 839 5.00 12.71 -33.42
CA GLU A 839 3.73 13.14 -34.01
C GLU A 839 2.53 12.31 -33.52
N LYS A 840 2.76 11.06 -33.10
CA LYS A 840 1.73 10.16 -32.54
C LYS A 840 1.03 10.77 -31.32
N PHE A 841 1.76 11.58 -30.53
CA PHE A 841 1.32 12.12 -29.24
C PHE A 841 1.13 13.64 -29.24
N MET A 842 1.19 14.29 -30.41
CA MET A 842 1.07 15.75 -30.53
C MET A 842 -0.21 16.30 -29.88
N ASP A 843 -1.33 15.57 -29.95
CA ASP A 843 -2.60 15.99 -29.35
C ASP A 843 -2.58 16.02 -27.82
N ASP A 844 -1.63 15.32 -27.18
CA ASP A 844 -1.48 15.24 -25.73
C ASP A 844 -0.52 16.30 -25.17
N LEU A 845 0.35 16.88 -26.02
CA LEU A 845 1.21 18.01 -25.66
C LEU A 845 0.40 19.31 -25.54
N ASP A 846 0.73 20.16 -24.57
CA ASP A 846 0.09 21.47 -24.41
C ASP A 846 0.53 22.45 -25.50
N PHE A 847 1.79 22.41 -25.90
CA PHE A 847 2.33 23.20 -27.01
C PHE A 847 3.63 22.59 -27.56
N VAL A 848 4.10 23.12 -28.69
CA VAL A 848 5.39 22.77 -29.32
C VAL A 848 6.24 24.02 -29.42
N LEU A 849 7.51 23.92 -29.01
CA LEU A 849 8.48 25.01 -29.09
C LEU A 849 8.97 25.19 -30.54
N PRO A 850 8.76 26.37 -31.17
CA PRO A 850 9.17 26.61 -32.56
C PRO A 850 10.69 26.60 -32.78
N GLN A 851 11.14 26.23 -33.98
CA GLN A 851 12.58 26.12 -34.30
C GLN A 851 13.35 27.45 -34.30
N LEU A 852 12.69 28.55 -34.65
CA LEU A 852 13.30 29.88 -34.76
C LEU A 852 12.59 30.86 -33.82
N MET A 853 13.20 31.16 -32.67
CA MET A 853 12.69 32.18 -31.74
C MET A 853 13.80 33.02 -31.14
N ASP A 854 13.71 34.34 -31.33
CA ASP A 854 14.62 35.31 -30.70
C ASP A 854 14.40 35.45 -29.19
N ASN A 855 13.21 35.12 -28.67
CA ASN A 855 12.81 35.26 -27.26
C ASN A 855 12.07 34.02 -26.73
N SER A 856 12.71 32.85 -26.76
CA SER A 856 12.12 31.58 -26.31
C SER A 856 11.72 31.55 -24.82
N SER A 857 12.44 32.25 -23.94
CA SER A 857 12.04 32.35 -22.52
C SER A 857 10.70 33.08 -22.33
N GLU A 858 10.44 34.13 -23.11
CA GLU A 858 9.18 34.88 -23.04
C GLU A 858 7.98 34.03 -23.51
N PHE A 859 8.20 33.17 -24.50
CA PHE A 859 7.20 32.23 -24.97
C PHE A 859 6.79 31.25 -23.88
N LEU A 860 7.77 30.62 -23.21
CA LEU A 860 7.50 29.71 -22.09
C LEU A 860 6.80 30.43 -20.93
N ILE A 861 7.22 31.66 -20.59
CA ILE A 861 6.58 32.48 -19.55
C ILE A 861 5.12 32.78 -19.87
N LYS A 862 4.76 33.05 -21.14
CA LYS A 862 3.36 33.27 -21.54
C LYS A 862 2.48 32.04 -21.32
N HIS A 863 3.00 30.84 -21.61
CA HIS A 863 2.26 29.60 -21.35
C HIS A 863 2.12 29.30 -19.85
N ILE A 864 3.17 29.57 -19.07
CA ILE A 864 3.11 29.51 -17.60
C ILE A 864 2.06 30.50 -17.09
N GLU A 865 2.10 31.76 -17.53
CA GLU A 865 1.16 32.82 -17.15
C GLU A 865 -0.28 32.42 -17.48
N SER A 866 -0.53 31.91 -18.69
CA SER A 866 -1.85 31.43 -19.11
C SER A 866 -2.37 30.30 -18.20
N THR A 867 -1.48 29.41 -17.76
CA THR A 867 -1.83 28.29 -16.86
C THR A 867 -2.17 28.79 -15.46
N ILE A 868 -1.30 29.64 -14.89
CA ILE A 868 -1.49 30.25 -13.56
C ILE A 868 -2.76 31.13 -13.51
N LYS A 869 -3.07 31.84 -14.61
CA LYS A 869 -4.31 32.63 -14.73
C LYS A 869 -5.55 31.78 -15.04
N GLN A 870 -5.43 30.45 -15.11
CA GLN A 870 -6.50 29.52 -15.45
C GLN A 870 -7.13 29.78 -16.83
N GLN A 871 -6.38 30.42 -17.73
CA GLN A 871 -6.77 30.63 -19.13
C GLN A 871 -6.45 29.39 -19.98
N HIS A 872 -5.48 28.59 -19.52
CA HIS A 872 -5.16 27.27 -20.06
C HIS A 872 -5.17 26.25 -18.90
N VAL A 873 -5.75 25.08 -19.12
CA VAL A 873 -5.62 23.94 -18.19
C VAL A 873 -4.83 22.87 -18.93
N PRO A 874 -3.72 22.36 -18.37
CA PRO A 874 -2.91 21.38 -19.08
C PRO A 874 -3.74 20.18 -19.52
N LYS A 875 -3.55 19.72 -20.77
CA LYS A 875 -4.46 18.77 -21.43
C LYS A 875 -4.64 17.46 -20.64
N LEU A 876 -3.53 16.83 -20.25
CA LEU A 876 -3.56 15.57 -19.49
C LEU A 876 -4.07 15.76 -18.06
N HIS A 877 -3.77 16.90 -17.44
CA HIS A 877 -4.36 17.26 -16.14
C HIS A 877 -5.88 17.42 -16.23
N HIS A 878 -6.39 18.10 -17.26
CA HIS A 878 -7.82 18.29 -17.50
C HIS A 878 -8.57 16.98 -17.70
N ARG A 879 -7.95 16.02 -18.39
CA ARG A 879 -8.49 14.67 -18.61
C ARG A 879 -8.44 13.76 -17.38
N GLY A 880 -7.94 14.24 -16.24
CA GLY A 880 -7.72 13.43 -15.03
C GLY A 880 -6.64 12.37 -15.21
N TYR A 881 -5.80 12.48 -16.25
CA TYR A 881 -4.70 11.58 -16.55
C TYR A 881 -3.54 11.87 -15.60
N SER A 882 -3.67 11.41 -14.35
CA SER A 882 -2.74 11.72 -13.28
C SER A 882 -2.35 10.50 -12.46
N ASN A 883 -1.16 10.57 -11.86
CA ASN A 883 -0.65 9.53 -10.99
C ASN A 883 0.23 10.12 -9.87
N PHE A 884 0.29 9.43 -8.74
CA PHE A 884 1.06 9.84 -7.57
C PHE A 884 1.72 8.62 -6.97
N GLN A 885 3.01 8.72 -6.65
CA GLN A 885 3.73 7.60 -6.05
C GLN A 885 4.88 8.09 -5.19
N VAL A 886 5.00 7.52 -3.98
CA VAL A 886 6.10 7.80 -3.07
C VAL A 886 7.23 6.82 -3.34
N THR A 887 8.46 7.34 -3.40
CA THR A 887 9.67 6.53 -3.54
C THR A 887 10.05 5.87 -2.22
N ARG A 888 10.60 4.66 -2.31
CA ARG A 888 11.25 3.97 -1.19
C ARG A 888 12.76 4.28 -1.11
N GLY A 889 13.26 5.11 -2.03
CA GLY A 889 14.68 5.38 -2.17
C GLY A 889 15.49 4.13 -2.52
N ALA A 890 16.79 4.16 -2.26
CA ALA A 890 17.71 3.09 -2.64
C ALA A 890 17.62 1.85 -1.73
N VAL A 891 17.21 2.04 -0.48
CA VAL A 891 17.30 1.01 0.57
C VAL A 891 15.94 0.57 1.11
N GLY A 892 14.85 1.20 0.67
CA GLY A 892 13.53 0.92 1.22
C GLY A 892 12.95 -0.42 0.75
N VAL A 893 12.47 -1.20 1.71
CA VAL A 893 12.10 -2.62 1.59
C VAL A 893 10.71 -2.83 2.17
N SER A 894 9.88 -3.70 1.56
CA SER A 894 8.68 -4.25 2.22
C SER A 894 9.02 -5.38 3.18
N LEU A 895 8.58 -5.27 4.43
CA LEU A 895 8.60 -6.36 5.41
C LEU A 895 7.18 -6.77 5.74
#